data_AF-A0A356B4J6-F1
#
_entry.id   AF-A0A356B4J6-F1
#
_cell.length_a   1.000
_cell.length_b   1.000
_cell.length_c   1.000
_cell.angle_alpha   90.00
_cell.angle_beta   90.00
_cell.angle_gamma   90.00
#
_symmetry.space_group_name_H-M   'P 1'
#
loop_
_entity.id
_entity.type
_entity.pdbx_description
1 polymer ?
#
loop_
_entity_poly.entity_id
_entity_poly.type
_entity_poly.pdbx_seq_one_letter_code
_entity_poly.pdbx_strand_id
1 'polypeptide(L)'
;MRGGNYYNPEMIKTIQCNANSDPGVNWHMKKTVEQADKHLCNGNEFWWNFVAGNSIPRGAVPGETISGCPECGDEFLNKYGTYGWICLTENNTWKIQCPNCGMKFPSNDFKRFYDSGLNQDGFFESELADRSLLVNEIYPQYGPEKYVDDGTGYIDENGHSWAFAAYYHHWGIWLGLNGREKNQTGNIHTVLRHLADAWVYTGDVRYAITGLILLYRVSMIYPSMDLNVWMRRPGRPYRNSDGHRLQGKVVGSIWETFFSEGLCEAADAFLPVLDRYPKEIEEAFQPFATVNVQKIEESIIDGIVRQVYPGVKNGSILGNEGMHQAALAMAAVCMGRCEESEEWLDFLFRSGSSFSEKHPKMKISVHVTGGNIFGVLENKVDRDGMGDECSLGYNCLWLRQLYRLADILSFYPGIKGSAYDINRHPKMLMMYKSYMPWVIDERYVPNIGDNGSTGNPGLILTGSEDLKLLVDGYFLTKDPRILTYINMVWPDAKKGKFESSRITGKEKMMELLKQADLSEMKFYEKSDNACGFGNCILRQPEKDGNFVNFYYGRTVGHGHWDKLNFELFYKGINISPDLGYPEYCEAGFHNRLEWNNHTLSHNCVMVDDQCQKTTYHPGNVKGFEDDSIVKYIDVDAPDVYDNADMYNRSLSMIEVSPGKAYIVDFFRVSGGELHRFSLHGGEGPLTMKGVELEKKPGTVAGVDIAYGDNRDRHKGVGSGLSYLYDVEQCNSPGNNIEAIWQVKDTWGVTKGKIESISFKAWLLGSFSEIIKAKGKPPQNKPGNPKYLNYLLAVKRGRGLKSRFTSVYEAYEGQPEIVHLEEVSIKVMDPGSMKGHPGYVAGGVKVLLSGGTVDYICSSVCEDTEFLVDDKIRFKGRLGFLRTKEGKVLYALLSKGTLLEYGEKGYQFALSSPYESIRGCIKDFEKQFSEYHFVDVIFDQAPDLLTEIIGRTIHIQPAGPWNASYEIVDAYLQENNCYRLILNRTTVKGRDQEGNYTYLFKENASFEIPVLRTT
;
A
#
# COMPACT_ATOMS: atom_id res chain seq x y z
N MET A 1 -25.99 15.15 26.50
CA MET A 1 -26.90 14.12 25.99
C MET A 1 -26.02 13.01 25.46
N ARG A 2 -26.23 11.78 25.89
CA ARG A 2 -25.49 10.62 25.38
C ARG A 2 -26.18 10.13 24.11
N GLY A 3 -25.40 9.78 23.11
CA GLY A 3 -25.82 9.50 21.75
C GLY A 3 -26.41 10.70 21.00
N GLY A 4 -26.62 10.51 19.69
CA GLY A 4 -27.17 11.51 18.78
C GLY A 4 -26.24 12.68 18.50
N ASN A 5 -24.95 12.55 18.78
CA ASN A 5 -23.97 13.60 18.53
C ASN A 5 -23.36 13.45 17.13
N TYR A 6 -23.02 12.23 16.74
CA TYR A 6 -22.54 11.93 15.39
C TYR A 6 -23.71 11.87 14.40
N TYR A 7 -24.78 11.12 14.71
CA TYR A 7 -26.06 11.19 14.01
C TYR A 7 -26.96 12.30 14.57
N ASN A 8 -26.43 13.53 14.60
CA ASN A 8 -27.22 14.68 15.01
C ASN A 8 -28.34 15.02 13.99
N PRO A 9 -29.30 15.89 14.36
CA PRO A 9 -30.42 16.23 13.47
C PRO A 9 -30.01 16.77 12.09
N GLU A 10 -28.88 17.48 11.99
CA GLU A 10 -28.38 18.00 10.71
C GLU A 10 -27.82 16.89 9.81
N MET A 11 -27.05 15.95 10.39
CA MET A 11 -26.53 14.78 9.68
C MET A 11 -27.68 13.88 9.20
N ILE A 12 -28.64 13.58 10.07
CA ILE A 12 -29.83 12.77 9.71
C ILE A 12 -30.59 13.44 8.55
N LYS A 13 -30.81 14.76 8.64
CA LYS A 13 -31.48 15.51 7.57
C LYS A 13 -30.70 15.43 6.26
N THR A 14 -29.37 15.58 6.29
CA THR A 14 -28.50 15.43 5.11
C THR A 14 -28.64 14.04 4.50
N ILE A 15 -28.56 12.99 5.32
CA ILE A 15 -28.69 11.59 4.89
C ILE A 15 -30.05 11.34 4.22
N GLN A 16 -31.14 11.79 4.84
CA GLN A 16 -32.50 11.62 4.32
C GLN A 16 -32.73 12.45 3.04
N CYS A 17 -32.23 13.68 2.98
CA CYS A 17 -32.27 14.49 1.77
C CYS A 17 -31.52 13.82 0.62
N ASN A 18 -30.33 13.29 0.88
CA ASN A 18 -29.53 12.58 -0.12
C ASN A 18 -30.21 11.28 -0.55
N ALA A 19 -30.80 10.51 0.37
CA ALA A 19 -31.54 9.30 0.04
C ALA A 19 -32.78 9.55 -0.83
N ASN A 20 -33.35 10.76 -0.76
CA ASN A 20 -34.48 11.16 -1.59
C ASN A 20 -34.06 11.76 -2.95
N SER A 21 -32.93 12.45 -3.02
CA SER A 21 -32.49 13.18 -4.21
C SER A 21 -31.45 12.45 -5.07
N ASP A 22 -30.71 11.51 -4.50
CA ASP A 22 -29.65 10.73 -5.16
C ASP A 22 -30.16 9.31 -5.50
N PRO A 23 -30.27 8.93 -6.79
CA PRO A 23 -30.69 7.59 -7.17
C PRO A 23 -29.79 6.46 -6.65
N GLY A 24 -28.47 6.70 -6.56
CA GLY A 24 -27.51 5.73 -6.03
C GLY A 24 -27.70 5.53 -4.52
N VAL A 25 -27.80 6.63 -3.76
CA VAL A 25 -28.08 6.55 -2.32
C VAL A 25 -29.46 5.94 -2.05
N ASN A 26 -30.48 6.29 -2.85
CA ASN A 26 -31.82 5.70 -2.73
C ASN A 26 -31.79 4.18 -2.91
N TRP A 27 -31.02 3.69 -3.88
CA TRP A 27 -30.84 2.26 -4.11
C TRP A 27 -30.14 1.58 -2.92
N HIS A 28 -29.05 2.18 -2.41
CA HIS A 28 -28.38 1.66 -1.21
C HIS A 28 -29.29 1.66 0.02
N MET A 29 -30.02 2.76 0.27
CA MET A 29 -31.02 2.85 1.33
C MET A 29 -32.03 1.70 1.23
N LYS A 30 -32.65 1.50 0.06
CA LYS A 30 -33.63 0.42 -0.14
C LYS A 30 -33.03 -0.95 0.14
N LYS A 31 -31.79 -1.19 -0.28
CA LYS A 31 -31.09 -2.45 -0.01
C LYS A 31 -30.79 -2.64 1.47
N THR A 32 -30.36 -1.60 2.16
CA THR A 32 -30.12 -1.62 3.61
C THR A 32 -31.41 -1.87 4.38
N VAL A 33 -32.50 -1.19 4.02
CA VAL A 33 -33.84 -1.40 4.61
C VAL A 33 -34.31 -2.84 4.36
N GLU A 34 -34.16 -3.38 3.16
CA GLU A 34 -34.51 -4.79 2.85
C GLU A 34 -33.73 -5.77 3.73
N GLN A 35 -32.45 -5.50 4.04
CA GLN A 35 -31.67 -6.32 4.96
C GLN A 35 -32.13 -6.13 6.41
N ALA A 36 -32.42 -4.91 6.84
CA ALA A 36 -32.94 -4.61 8.16
C ALA A 36 -34.30 -5.28 8.41
N ASP A 37 -35.19 -5.28 7.42
CA ASP A 37 -36.48 -5.99 7.47
C ASP A 37 -36.31 -7.50 7.69
N LYS A 38 -35.33 -8.12 7.03
CA LYS A 38 -35.00 -9.55 7.26
C LYS A 38 -34.58 -9.79 8.71
N HIS A 39 -33.81 -8.87 9.30
CA HIS A 39 -33.42 -8.96 10.70
C HIS A 39 -34.61 -8.78 11.64
N LEU A 40 -35.54 -7.88 11.32
CA LEU A 40 -36.79 -7.73 12.08
C LEU A 40 -37.65 -9.00 12.05
N CYS A 41 -37.71 -9.70 10.90
CA CYS A 41 -38.49 -10.93 10.76
C CYS A 41 -38.03 -12.07 11.68
N ASN A 42 -36.77 -12.06 12.13
CA ASN A 42 -36.29 -13.05 13.11
C ASN A 42 -36.89 -12.83 14.51
N GLY A 43 -37.36 -11.61 14.80
CA GLY A 43 -37.94 -11.24 16.09
C GLY A 43 -36.91 -10.93 17.20
N ASN A 44 -37.36 -10.21 18.22
CA ASN A 44 -36.51 -9.77 19.34
C ASN A 44 -35.97 -10.94 20.17
N GLU A 45 -36.77 -12.01 20.34
CA GLU A 45 -36.36 -13.20 21.09
C GLU A 45 -35.17 -13.93 20.43
N PHE A 46 -35.15 -13.99 19.10
CA PHE A 46 -34.01 -14.54 18.37
C PHE A 46 -32.74 -13.75 18.71
N TRP A 47 -32.77 -12.42 18.58
CA TRP A 47 -31.60 -11.58 18.80
C TRP A 47 -31.15 -11.54 20.26
N TRP A 48 -32.08 -11.65 21.22
CA TRP A 48 -31.76 -11.81 22.64
C TRP A 48 -30.93 -13.08 22.92
N ASN A 49 -31.29 -14.19 22.27
CA ASN A 49 -30.64 -15.49 22.44
C ASN A 49 -29.46 -15.72 21.47
N PHE A 50 -29.20 -14.80 20.54
CA PHE A 50 -28.16 -14.95 19.53
C PHE A 50 -26.74 -14.67 20.07
N VAL A 51 -26.63 -13.80 21.07
CA VAL A 51 -25.34 -13.31 21.60
C VAL A 51 -24.63 -14.40 22.42
N ALA A 52 -23.40 -14.77 22.02
CA ALA A 52 -22.61 -15.82 22.64
C ALA A 52 -21.43 -15.27 23.47
N GLY A 53 -21.18 -15.84 24.65
CA GLY A 53 -20.20 -15.36 25.63
C GLY A 53 -18.75 -15.83 25.41
N ASN A 54 -17.87 -15.58 26.38
CA ASN A 54 -16.44 -15.89 26.27
C ASN A 54 -16.08 -17.38 26.47
N SER A 55 -17.05 -18.24 26.79
CA SER A 55 -16.85 -19.67 27.11
C SER A 55 -16.45 -20.53 25.92
N ILE A 56 -16.65 -20.04 24.69
CA ILE A 56 -16.18 -20.66 23.45
C ILE A 56 -15.11 -19.75 22.82
N PRO A 57 -13.97 -20.30 22.36
CA PRO A 57 -12.95 -19.54 21.64
C PRO A 57 -13.50 -18.89 20.36
N ARG A 58 -12.74 -17.94 19.82
CA ARG A 58 -13.01 -17.29 18.54
C ARG A 58 -11.73 -17.28 17.71
N GLY A 59 -11.82 -17.69 16.44
CA GLY A 59 -10.68 -17.78 15.53
C GLY A 59 -11.04 -17.31 14.12
N ALA A 60 -10.20 -16.48 13.53
CA ALA A 60 -10.37 -15.99 12.16
C ALA A 60 -10.09 -17.07 11.10
N VAL A 61 -9.46 -18.19 11.48
CA VAL A 61 -9.24 -19.38 10.64
C VAL A 61 -9.59 -20.65 11.43
N PRO A 62 -10.07 -21.71 10.76
CA PRO A 62 -10.43 -22.93 11.47
C PRO A 62 -9.21 -23.80 11.78
N GLY A 63 -8.12 -23.73 11.00
CA GLY A 63 -6.91 -24.50 11.27
C GLY A 63 -5.93 -23.81 12.23
N GLU A 64 -5.08 -24.59 12.90
CA GLU A 64 -3.93 -24.07 13.67
C GLU A 64 -2.86 -23.37 12.81
N THR A 65 -2.89 -23.58 11.50
CA THR A 65 -2.13 -22.88 10.46
C THR A 65 -3.08 -22.38 9.37
N ILE A 66 -2.61 -21.52 8.48
CA ILE A 66 -3.35 -21.21 7.24
C ILE A 66 -3.40 -22.49 6.40
N SER A 67 -4.47 -23.26 6.62
CA SER A 67 -4.74 -24.55 5.99
C SER A 67 -6.12 -24.52 5.33
N GLY A 68 -6.26 -25.24 4.22
CA GLY A 68 -7.52 -25.33 3.51
C GLY A 68 -8.53 -26.25 4.18
N CYS A 69 -9.56 -26.68 3.46
CA CYS A 69 -10.49 -27.68 3.99
C CYS A 69 -9.74 -28.99 4.33
N PRO A 70 -10.05 -29.69 5.45
CA PRO A 70 -9.42 -30.97 5.79
C PRO A 70 -9.46 -32.00 4.67
N GLU A 71 -10.44 -31.87 3.76
CA GLU A 71 -10.70 -32.79 2.65
C GLU A 71 -10.18 -32.26 1.30
N CYS A 72 -10.05 -30.94 1.12
CA CYS A 72 -9.60 -30.35 -0.15
C CYS A 72 -8.14 -29.87 -0.13
N GLY A 73 -7.54 -29.71 1.05
CA GLY A 73 -6.22 -29.11 1.22
C GLY A 73 -6.09 -27.76 0.52
N ASP A 74 -4.96 -27.56 -0.16
CA ASP A 74 -4.59 -26.29 -0.80
C ASP A 74 -5.53 -25.86 -1.94
N GLU A 75 -6.30 -26.77 -2.55
CA GLU A 75 -7.24 -26.41 -3.61
C GLU A 75 -8.26 -25.37 -3.12
N PHE A 76 -8.74 -25.52 -1.87
CA PHE A 76 -9.62 -24.53 -1.26
C PHE A 76 -8.92 -23.17 -1.11
N LEU A 77 -7.70 -23.16 -0.55
CA LEU A 77 -6.97 -21.92 -0.28
C LEU A 77 -6.68 -21.15 -1.57
N ASN A 78 -6.26 -21.86 -2.62
CA ASN A 78 -5.92 -21.27 -3.91
C ASN A 78 -7.13 -20.62 -4.59
N LYS A 79 -8.34 -21.14 -4.36
CA LYS A 79 -9.56 -20.67 -5.03
C LYS A 79 -10.35 -19.65 -4.21
N TYR A 80 -10.39 -19.80 -2.89
CA TYR A 80 -11.26 -19.02 -2.01
C TYR A 80 -10.49 -18.19 -0.96
N GLY A 81 -9.18 -18.38 -0.83
CA GLY A 81 -8.32 -17.71 0.15
C GLY A 81 -8.48 -18.23 1.58
N THR A 82 -7.71 -17.65 2.49
CA THR A 82 -7.61 -18.05 3.91
C THR A 82 -8.95 -18.05 4.66
N TYR A 83 -9.85 -17.13 4.29
CA TYR A 83 -11.08 -16.89 5.00
C TYR A 83 -12.33 -17.31 4.19
N GLY A 84 -12.16 -18.05 3.09
CA GLY A 84 -13.25 -18.33 2.14
C GLY A 84 -14.40 -19.24 2.62
N TRP A 85 -14.44 -19.66 3.89
CA TRP A 85 -15.45 -20.56 4.44
C TRP A 85 -16.83 -19.90 4.54
N ILE A 86 -17.89 -20.68 4.30
CA ILE A 86 -19.27 -20.20 4.41
C ILE A 86 -19.78 -20.44 5.83
N CYS A 87 -20.27 -19.40 6.52
CA CYS A 87 -20.97 -19.57 7.80
C CYS A 87 -22.48 -19.78 7.55
N LEU A 88 -23.04 -20.91 8.01
CA LEU A 88 -24.46 -21.23 7.83
C LEU A 88 -25.30 -20.59 8.94
N THR A 89 -25.53 -19.29 8.81
CA THR A 89 -26.12 -18.45 9.87
C THR A 89 -27.65 -18.49 9.96
N GLU A 90 -28.34 -19.02 8.95
CA GLU A 90 -29.78 -19.26 9.02
C GLU A 90 -30.08 -20.21 10.19
N ASN A 91 -30.99 -19.81 11.09
CA ASN A 91 -31.34 -20.54 12.33
C ASN A 91 -30.16 -20.78 13.31
N ASN A 92 -29.04 -20.09 13.14
CA ASN A 92 -27.86 -20.20 14.00
C ASN A 92 -27.35 -21.65 14.19
N THR A 93 -27.08 -22.37 13.10
CA THR A 93 -26.74 -23.81 13.15
C THR A 93 -25.37 -24.14 13.76
N TRP A 94 -24.50 -23.15 13.97
CA TRP A 94 -23.09 -23.35 14.34
C TRP A 94 -22.31 -24.22 13.35
N LYS A 95 -22.68 -24.18 12.06
CA LYS A 95 -21.99 -24.90 11.00
C LYS A 95 -21.26 -23.95 10.06
N ILE A 96 -20.06 -24.36 9.65
CA ILE A 96 -19.35 -23.81 8.50
C ILE A 96 -19.40 -24.78 7.34
N GLN A 97 -19.27 -24.29 6.11
CA GLN A 97 -19.27 -25.09 4.90
C GLN A 97 -18.07 -24.74 4.01
N CYS A 98 -17.42 -25.77 3.47
CA CYS A 98 -16.41 -25.60 2.44
C CYS A 98 -17.11 -25.31 1.09
N PRO A 99 -16.86 -24.15 0.45
CA PRO A 99 -17.42 -23.80 -0.85
C PRO A 99 -16.86 -24.64 -2.02
N ASN A 100 -15.78 -25.40 -1.79
CA ASN A 100 -15.19 -26.27 -2.81
C ASN A 100 -15.90 -27.63 -2.89
N CYS A 101 -15.97 -28.37 -1.77
CA CYS A 101 -16.56 -29.72 -1.73
C CYS A 101 -17.97 -29.76 -1.15
N GLY A 102 -18.48 -28.66 -0.58
CA GLY A 102 -19.80 -28.59 0.04
C GLY A 102 -19.92 -29.26 1.43
N MET A 103 -18.85 -29.87 1.94
CA MET A 103 -18.85 -30.47 3.29
C MET A 103 -19.06 -29.44 4.39
N LYS A 104 -19.75 -29.86 5.46
CA LYS A 104 -20.17 -29.07 6.60
C LYS A 104 -19.44 -29.51 7.86
N PHE A 105 -19.06 -28.55 8.68
CA PHE A 105 -18.32 -28.77 9.91
C PHE A 105 -18.90 -27.90 11.04
N PRO A 106 -18.82 -28.33 12.31
CA PRO A 106 -18.41 -29.66 12.73
C PRO A 106 -19.44 -30.73 12.33
N SER A 107 -19.15 -32.01 12.55
CA SER A 107 -20.04 -33.11 12.15
C SER A 107 -21.14 -33.43 13.18
N ASN A 108 -20.98 -33.03 14.45
CA ASN A 108 -21.99 -33.12 15.51
C ASN A 108 -22.97 -31.95 15.47
N ASP A 109 -24.20 -32.11 15.96
CA ASP A 109 -25.15 -31.00 16.16
C ASP A 109 -24.67 -30.06 17.27
N PHE A 110 -23.77 -29.15 16.90
CA PHE A 110 -23.17 -28.19 17.83
C PHE A 110 -24.20 -27.23 18.41
N LYS A 111 -25.26 -26.88 17.66
CA LYS A 111 -26.32 -26.01 18.18
C LYS A 111 -27.07 -26.69 19.32
N ARG A 112 -27.44 -27.96 19.16
CA ARG A 112 -28.09 -28.72 20.23
C ARG A 112 -27.18 -28.92 21.44
N PHE A 113 -25.89 -29.18 21.21
CA PHE A 113 -24.88 -29.22 22.26
C PHE A 113 -24.76 -27.87 23.00
N TYR A 114 -24.67 -26.77 22.26
CA TYR A 114 -24.66 -25.40 22.80
C TYR A 114 -25.91 -25.11 23.64
N ASP A 115 -27.10 -25.40 23.11
CA ASP A 115 -28.36 -25.14 23.82
C ASP A 115 -28.48 -25.92 25.12
N SER A 116 -27.98 -27.15 25.15
CA SER A 116 -27.99 -27.98 26.36
C SER A 116 -27.12 -27.43 27.49
N GLY A 117 -26.15 -26.55 27.16
CA GLY A 117 -25.24 -25.93 28.11
C GLY A 117 -25.60 -24.50 28.49
N LEU A 118 -26.76 -23.98 28.11
CA LEU A 118 -27.17 -22.62 28.47
C LEU A 118 -27.54 -22.51 29.96
N ASN A 119 -26.93 -21.56 30.66
CA ASN A 119 -27.26 -21.24 32.05
C ASN A 119 -28.56 -20.40 32.16
N GLN A 120 -28.93 -20.02 33.38
CA GLN A 120 -30.16 -19.24 33.64
C GLN A 120 -30.19 -17.88 32.96
N ASP A 121 -29.02 -17.29 32.70
CA ASP A 121 -28.86 -16.02 32.01
C ASP A 121 -28.79 -16.19 30.48
N GLY A 122 -28.88 -17.42 29.96
CA GLY A 122 -28.82 -17.74 28.53
C GLY A 122 -27.40 -17.69 27.94
N PHE A 123 -26.36 -17.91 28.74
CA PHE A 123 -24.98 -18.03 28.28
C PHE A 123 -24.46 -19.45 28.43
N PHE A 124 -23.67 -19.90 27.47
CA PHE A 124 -23.16 -21.27 27.42
C PHE A 124 -22.09 -21.55 28.47
N GLU A 125 -22.23 -22.67 29.16
CA GLU A 125 -21.25 -23.26 30.07
C GLU A 125 -21.03 -24.72 29.68
N SER A 126 -19.79 -25.07 29.32
CA SER A 126 -19.45 -26.40 28.80
C SER A 126 -19.74 -27.54 29.78
N GLU A 127 -19.71 -27.22 31.08
CA GLU A 127 -19.94 -28.11 32.21
C GLU A 127 -21.43 -28.49 32.35
N LEU A 128 -22.33 -27.68 31.81
CA LEU A 128 -23.77 -27.96 31.78
C LEU A 128 -24.18 -28.74 30.53
N ALA A 129 -23.35 -28.72 29.47
CA ALA A 129 -23.68 -29.25 28.17
C ALA A 129 -23.74 -30.79 28.15
N ASP A 130 -24.72 -31.33 27.42
CA ASP A 130 -24.90 -32.77 27.24
C ASP A 130 -23.84 -33.34 26.28
N ARG A 131 -22.77 -33.88 26.86
CA ARG A 131 -21.66 -34.49 26.09
C ARG A 131 -22.08 -35.69 25.25
N SER A 132 -23.26 -36.28 25.46
CA SER A 132 -23.75 -37.36 24.59
C SER A 132 -24.06 -36.89 23.17
N LEU A 133 -24.15 -35.57 22.96
CA LEU A 133 -24.35 -34.93 21.66
C LEU A 133 -23.04 -34.74 20.87
N LEU A 134 -21.87 -35.05 21.44
CA LEU A 134 -20.57 -34.99 20.78
C LEU A 134 -20.33 -36.26 19.93
N VAL A 135 -21.19 -36.47 18.93
CA VAL A 135 -21.12 -37.58 18.00
C VAL A 135 -21.30 -37.09 16.56
N ASN A 136 -20.55 -37.68 15.63
CA ASN A 136 -20.67 -37.40 14.21
C ASN A 136 -22.05 -37.85 13.68
N GLU A 137 -22.90 -36.89 13.29
CA GLU A 137 -24.25 -37.16 12.74
C GLU A 137 -24.30 -37.05 11.21
N ILE A 138 -23.31 -36.40 10.59
CA ILE A 138 -23.34 -36.04 9.16
C ILE A 138 -22.56 -37.05 8.31
N TYR A 139 -21.52 -37.66 8.85
CA TYR A 139 -20.58 -38.52 8.12
C TYR A 139 -20.34 -39.87 8.81
N PRO A 140 -21.36 -40.70 9.04
CA PRO A 140 -21.25 -41.94 9.81
C PRO A 140 -20.17 -42.91 9.26
N GLN A 141 -19.84 -42.81 7.96
CA GLN A 141 -18.79 -43.59 7.33
C GLN A 141 -17.38 -43.34 7.89
N TYR A 142 -17.13 -42.19 8.54
CA TYR A 142 -15.84 -41.84 9.12
C TYR A 142 -15.73 -42.18 10.62
N GLY A 143 -16.76 -42.79 11.20
CA GLY A 143 -16.82 -43.13 12.61
C GLY A 143 -17.33 -42.00 13.50
N PRO A 144 -17.58 -42.29 14.79
CA PRO A 144 -18.35 -41.41 15.68
C PRO A 144 -17.64 -40.11 16.08
N GLU A 145 -16.32 -40.02 15.92
CA GLU A 145 -15.51 -38.88 16.40
C GLU A 145 -14.99 -37.96 15.29
N LYS A 146 -15.09 -38.38 14.01
CA LYS A 146 -14.53 -37.59 12.89
C LYS A 146 -15.22 -36.24 12.78
N TYR A 147 -14.44 -35.17 12.80
CA TYR A 147 -14.89 -33.77 12.68
C TYR A 147 -15.83 -33.29 13.79
N VAL A 148 -15.90 -34.02 14.91
CA VAL A 148 -16.67 -33.61 16.09
C VAL A 148 -15.93 -32.49 16.80
N ASP A 149 -16.63 -31.41 17.13
CA ASP A 149 -16.10 -30.23 17.82
C ASP A 149 -16.94 -29.98 19.08
N ASP A 150 -16.27 -29.84 20.22
CA ASP A 150 -16.87 -29.54 21.53
C ASP A 150 -16.81 -28.05 21.89
N GLY A 151 -16.38 -27.22 20.94
CA GLY A 151 -16.18 -25.79 21.07
C GLY A 151 -14.70 -25.44 21.07
N THR A 152 -13.82 -26.41 21.38
CA THR A 152 -12.37 -26.19 21.42
C THR A 152 -11.65 -26.66 20.16
N GLY A 153 -12.33 -27.35 19.25
CA GLY A 153 -11.81 -27.87 18.00
C GLY A 153 -11.71 -29.40 17.93
N TYR A 154 -11.53 -29.88 16.72
CA TYR A 154 -11.27 -31.28 16.35
C TYR A 154 -9.77 -31.47 16.09
N ILE A 155 -9.16 -32.55 16.59
CA ILE A 155 -7.76 -32.89 16.27
C ILE A 155 -7.78 -34.08 15.30
N ASP A 156 -7.12 -33.93 14.15
CA ASP A 156 -7.03 -35.01 13.16
C ASP A 156 -5.95 -36.05 13.48
N GLU A 157 -5.91 -37.14 12.71
CA GLU A 157 -4.93 -38.22 12.89
C GLU A 157 -3.46 -37.80 12.76
N ASN A 158 -3.18 -36.64 12.14
CA ASN A 158 -1.82 -36.08 12.01
C ASN A 158 -1.48 -35.09 13.12
N GLY A 159 -2.42 -34.85 14.04
CA GLY A 159 -2.27 -33.90 15.15
C GLY A 159 -2.63 -32.46 14.80
N HIS A 160 -3.20 -32.17 13.62
CA HIS A 160 -3.64 -30.81 13.31
C HIS A 160 -4.95 -30.48 14.00
N SER A 161 -5.01 -29.30 14.62
CA SER A 161 -6.22 -28.77 15.24
C SER A 161 -7.11 -28.00 14.26
N TRP A 162 -8.41 -28.26 14.33
CA TRP A 162 -9.49 -27.69 13.52
C TRP A 162 -10.61 -27.12 14.40
N ALA A 163 -10.59 -25.82 14.66
CA ALA A 163 -11.53 -25.07 15.48
C ALA A 163 -12.74 -24.56 14.66
N PHE A 164 -13.61 -25.46 14.20
CA PHE A 164 -14.76 -25.14 13.36
C PHE A 164 -15.78 -24.25 14.08
N ALA A 165 -16.12 -24.59 15.33
CA ALA A 165 -17.04 -23.81 16.15
C ALA A 165 -16.44 -22.42 16.47
N ALA A 166 -15.14 -22.32 16.70
CA ALA A 166 -14.46 -21.05 16.95
C ALA A 166 -14.49 -20.12 15.73
N TYR A 167 -14.40 -20.69 14.52
CA TYR A 167 -14.55 -19.93 13.27
C TYR A 167 -15.95 -19.36 13.13
N TYR A 168 -16.97 -20.19 13.33
CA TYR A 168 -18.35 -19.74 13.31
C TYR A 168 -18.63 -18.71 14.42
N HIS A 169 -18.05 -18.89 15.61
CA HIS A 169 -18.19 -17.91 16.69
C HIS A 169 -17.59 -16.55 16.30
N HIS A 170 -16.44 -16.54 15.61
CA HIS A 170 -15.83 -15.31 15.12
C HIS A 170 -16.66 -14.68 14.00
N TRP A 171 -16.84 -15.40 12.89
CA TRP A 171 -17.38 -14.88 11.62
C TRP A 171 -18.87 -15.05 11.44
N GLY A 172 -19.52 -15.97 12.14
CA GLY A 172 -20.98 -16.20 12.09
C GLY A 172 -21.74 -15.38 13.13
N ILE A 173 -21.18 -15.27 14.35
CA ILE A 173 -21.82 -14.55 15.44
C ILE A 173 -21.38 -13.08 15.49
N TRP A 174 -20.08 -12.83 15.63
CA TRP A 174 -19.60 -11.53 16.10
C TRP A 174 -19.24 -10.53 15.00
N LEU A 175 -18.31 -10.89 14.11
CA LEU A 175 -17.68 -9.94 13.19
C LEU A 175 -18.04 -10.22 11.74
N GLY A 176 -18.58 -9.21 11.06
CA GLY A 176 -18.68 -9.16 9.60
C GLY A 176 -17.94 -7.94 9.07
N LEU A 177 -16.98 -8.16 8.16
CA LEU A 177 -16.21 -7.10 7.50
C LEU A 177 -16.69 -6.96 6.04
N ASN A 178 -17.25 -5.80 5.69
CA ASN A 178 -17.76 -5.55 4.34
C ASN A 178 -16.66 -5.70 3.28
N GLY A 179 -16.95 -6.45 2.21
CA GLY A 179 -16.17 -6.43 0.97
C GLY A 179 -14.90 -7.28 0.92
N ARG A 180 -14.47 -7.92 2.02
CA ARG A 180 -13.30 -8.83 1.96
C ARG A 180 -13.67 -10.27 1.60
N GLU A 181 -14.92 -10.69 1.78
CA GLU A 181 -15.24 -12.13 1.81
C GLU A 181 -16.60 -12.44 1.22
N LYS A 182 -16.64 -13.09 0.06
CA LYS A 182 -17.87 -13.40 -0.69
C LYS A 182 -18.82 -14.38 0.01
N ASN A 183 -18.42 -14.93 1.16
CA ASN A 183 -19.01 -16.12 1.77
C ASN A 183 -19.27 -16.01 3.28
N GLN A 184 -18.91 -14.91 3.95
CA GLN A 184 -18.98 -14.81 5.41
C GLN A 184 -20.08 -13.88 5.92
N THR A 185 -20.75 -14.30 7.00
CA THR A 185 -21.92 -13.60 7.58
C THR A 185 -21.74 -13.39 9.08
N GLY A 186 -21.07 -12.30 9.48
CA GLY A 186 -20.97 -11.93 10.89
C GLY A 186 -22.15 -11.11 11.35
N ASN A 187 -23.06 -11.75 12.09
CA ASN A 187 -24.39 -11.20 12.33
C ASN A 187 -24.39 -9.97 13.23
N ILE A 188 -23.78 -9.95 14.42
CA ILE A 188 -23.97 -8.85 15.38
C ILE A 188 -23.51 -7.50 14.81
N HIS A 189 -22.24 -7.38 14.40
CA HIS A 189 -21.70 -6.13 13.85
C HIS A 189 -22.48 -5.64 12.62
N THR A 190 -22.85 -6.56 11.73
CA THR A 190 -23.54 -6.24 10.47
C THR A 190 -24.99 -5.86 10.68
N VAL A 191 -25.70 -6.57 11.57
CA VAL A 191 -27.10 -6.34 11.91
C VAL A 191 -27.27 -5.00 12.60
N LEU A 192 -26.41 -4.67 13.58
CA LEU A 192 -26.44 -3.37 14.25
C LEU A 192 -26.29 -2.23 13.25
N ARG A 193 -25.38 -2.34 12.28
CA ARG A 193 -25.23 -1.36 11.21
C ARG A 193 -26.48 -1.24 10.33
N HIS A 194 -27.02 -2.36 9.84
CA HIS A 194 -28.23 -2.33 9.01
C HIS A 194 -29.42 -1.70 9.75
N LEU A 195 -29.61 -2.05 11.02
CA LEU A 195 -30.68 -1.49 11.86
C LEU A 195 -30.46 0.00 12.14
N ALA A 196 -29.21 0.42 12.42
CA ALA A 196 -28.87 1.82 12.68
C ALA A 196 -29.07 2.68 11.43
N ASP A 197 -28.55 2.23 10.28
CA ASP A 197 -28.73 2.91 9.01
C ASP A 197 -30.22 2.97 8.62
N ALA A 198 -30.97 1.86 8.74
CA ALA A 198 -32.40 1.84 8.44
C ALA A 198 -33.20 2.78 9.36
N TRP A 199 -32.87 2.84 10.65
CA TRP A 199 -33.42 3.82 11.58
C TRP A 199 -33.13 5.25 11.12
N VAL A 200 -31.87 5.57 10.79
CA VAL A 200 -31.47 6.91 10.33
C VAL A 200 -32.18 7.30 9.03
N TYR A 201 -32.32 6.37 8.08
CA TYR A 201 -32.99 6.61 6.80
C TYR A 201 -34.50 6.82 6.95
N THR A 202 -35.17 6.02 7.79
CA THR A 202 -36.63 5.91 7.77
C THR A 202 -37.34 6.54 8.97
N GLY A 203 -36.66 6.67 10.09
CA GLY A 203 -37.28 7.02 11.37
C GLY A 203 -38.22 5.94 11.93
N ASP A 204 -38.16 4.70 11.43
CA ASP A 204 -38.98 3.61 11.95
C ASP A 204 -38.37 3.03 13.23
N VAL A 205 -39.05 3.29 14.35
CA VAL A 205 -38.61 2.92 15.71
C VAL A 205 -38.39 1.42 15.90
N ARG A 206 -38.99 0.55 15.07
CA ARG A 206 -38.84 -0.92 15.19
C ARG A 206 -37.39 -1.35 14.98
N TYR A 207 -36.65 -0.68 14.09
CA TYR A 207 -35.23 -0.95 13.89
C TYR A 207 -34.42 -0.58 15.13
N ALA A 208 -34.70 0.58 15.71
CA ALA A 208 -34.02 1.05 16.91
C ALA A 208 -34.31 0.18 18.13
N ILE A 209 -35.55 -0.28 18.33
CA ILE A 209 -35.92 -1.21 19.41
C ILE A 209 -35.12 -2.50 19.31
N THR A 210 -35.10 -3.14 18.13
CA THR A 210 -34.35 -4.39 17.91
C THR A 210 -32.85 -4.17 18.11
N GLY A 211 -32.32 -3.04 17.62
CA GLY A 211 -30.92 -2.64 17.81
C GLY A 211 -30.54 -2.42 19.27
N LEU A 212 -31.40 -1.76 20.05
CA LEU A 212 -31.22 -1.54 21.49
C LEU A 212 -31.23 -2.86 22.28
N ILE A 213 -32.13 -3.79 21.94
CA ILE A 213 -32.17 -5.14 22.56
C ILE A 213 -30.84 -5.86 22.32
N LEU A 214 -30.34 -5.83 21.07
CA LEU A 214 -29.08 -6.47 20.73
C LEU A 214 -27.88 -5.79 21.42
N LEU A 215 -27.80 -4.45 21.41
CA LEU A 215 -26.75 -3.71 22.11
C LEU A 215 -26.78 -3.96 23.63
N TYR A 216 -27.96 -3.94 24.23
CA TYR A 216 -28.13 -4.21 25.65
C TYR A 216 -27.59 -5.60 25.99
N ARG A 217 -27.95 -6.62 25.20
CA ARG A 217 -27.46 -7.99 25.39
C ARG A 217 -25.94 -8.09 25.22
N VAL A 218 -25.36 -7.42 24.21
CA VAL A 218 -23.90 -7.33 24.03
C VAL A 218 -23.22 -6.67 25.23
N SER A 219 -23.81 -5.60 25.77
CA SER A 219 -23.26 -4.83 26.89
C SER A 219 -23.06 -5.65 28.17
N MET A 220 -23.87 -6.70 28.35
CA MET A 220 -23.77 -7.61 29.50
C MET A 220 -22.50 -8.47 29.48
N ILE A 221 -21.95 -8.77 28.29
CA ILE A 221 -20.81 -9.69 28.15
C ILE A 221 -19.55 -9.04 27.61
N TYR A 222 -19.66 -7.99 26.81
CA TYR A 222 -18.52 -7.33 26.17
C TYR A 222 -17.39 -6.94 27.14
N PRO A 223 -17.66 -6.49 28.39
CA PRO A 223 -16.61 -6.23 29.37
C PRO A 223 -15.75 -7.47 29.70
N SER A 224 -16.34 -8.66 29.70
CA SER A 224 -15.70 -9.94 30.02
C SER A 224 -15.05 -10.66 28.82
N MET A 225 -15.29 -10.18 27.61
CA MET A 225 -14.73 -10.76 26.40
C MET A 225 -13.22 -10.53 26.37
N ASP A 226 -12.47 -11.62 26.34
CA ASP A 226 -11.01 -11.63 26.28
C ASP A 226 -10.54 -12.82 25.45
N LEU A 227 -9.85 -12.56 24.34
CA LEU A 227 -9.28 -13.61 23.49
C LEU A 227 -7.98 -14.18 24.04
N ASN A 228 -7.28 -13.46 24.91
CA ASN A 228 -5.97 -13.88 25.39
C ASN A 228 -6.01 -15.25 26.09
N VAL A 229 -7.12 -15.53 26.80
CA VAL A 229 -7.35 -16.81 27.49
C VAL A 229 -7.35 -18.01 26.54
N TRP A 230 -7.61 -17.77 25.26
CA TRP A 230 -7.66 -18.77 24.19
C TRP A 230 -6.38 -18.77 23.35
N MET A 231 -5.96 -17.61 22.84
CA MET A 231 -4.87 -17.51 21.85
C MET A 231 -3.49 -17.93 22.38
N ARG A 232 -3.28 -17.88 23.71
CA ARG A 232 -1.99 -18.19 24.35
C ARG A 232 -1.79 -19.67 24.70
N ARG A 233 -2.74 -20.53 24.34
CA ARG A 233 -2.60 -21.99 24.47
C ARG A 233 -1.43 -22.51 23.61
N PRO A 234 -0.78 -23.62 24.01
CA PRO A 234 0.30 -24.22 23.21
C PRO A 234 -0.10 -24.38 21.75
N GLY A 235 0.78 -24.01 20.81
CA GLY A 235 0.53 -24.10 19.38
C GLY A 235 -0.26 -22.93 18.76
N ARG A 236 -0.78 -21.97 19.56
CA ARG A 236 -1.65 -20.86 19.09
C ARG A 236 -2.84 -21.39 18.25
N PRO A 237 -3.70 -22.25 18.82
CA PRO A 237 -4.76 -22.94 18.08
C PRO A 237 -5.87 -22.02 17.55
N TYR A 238 -5.98 -20.80 18.07
CA TYR A 238 -6.97 -19.80 17.63
C TYR A 238 -6.26 -18.54 17.18
N ARG A 239 -6.25 -18.28 15.87
CA ARG A 239 -5.59 -17.11 15.28
C ARG A 239 -6.58 -15.98 15.07
N ASN A 240 -6.13 -14.75 15.29
CA ASN A 240 -6.92 -13.55 15.03
C ASN A 240 -6.03 -12.46 14.42
N SER A 241 -6.66 -11.38 13.98
CA SER A 241 -5.97 -10.16 13.54
C SER A 241 -5.50 -9.35 14.75
N ASP A 242 -4.34 -9.75 15.30
CA ASP A 242 -3.77 -9.16 16.53
C ASP A 242 -2.34 -8.64 16.35
N GLY A 243 -1.77 -8.75 15.15
CA GLY A 243 -0.38 -8.32 14.89
C GLY A 243 0.65 -9.09 15.71
N HIS A 244 0.34 -10.33 16.10
CA HIS A 244 1.11 -11.18 17.01
C HIS A 244 1.23 -10.66 18.44
N ARG A 245 0.44 -9.65 18.83
CA ARG A 245 0.35 -9.18 20.22
C ARG A 245 -0.38 -10.19 21.12
N LEU A 246 -1.14 -11.10 20.52
CA LEU A 246 -1.98 -12.08 21.21
C LEU A 246 -3.00 -11.44 22.15
N GLN A 247 -3.44 -10.22 21.85
CA GLN A 247 -4.47 -9.47 22.59
C GLN A 247 -5.70 -9.20 21.71
N GLY A 248 -6.82 -8.92 22.36
CA GLY A 248 -8.12 -8.67 21.72
C GLY A 248 -9.26 -8.97 22.69
N LYS A 249 -10.47 -8.50 22.40
CA LYS A 249 -11.66 -8.79 23.22
C LYS A 249 -12.53 -9.86 22.58
N VAL A 250 -13.41 -9.43 21.68
CA VAL A 250 -14.26 -10.33 20.88
C VAL A 250 -13.43 -10.89 19.74
N VAL A 251 -12.71 -10.02 19.04
CA VAL A 251 -11.78 -10.34 17.95
C VAL A 251 -10.38 -9.82 18.28
N GLY A 252 -9.39 -10.15 17.44
CA GLY A 252 -8.01 -9.71 17.65
C GLY A 252 -7.89 -8.19 17.72
N SER A 253 -6.91 -7.67 18.46
CA SER A 253 -6.82 -6.25 18.83
C SER A 253 -6.90 -5.28 17.66
N ILE A 254 -6.47 -5.69 16.46
CA ILE A 254 -6.50 -4.85 15.26
C ILE A 254 -7.94 -4.73 14.76
N TRP A 255 -8.67 -5.84 14.61
CA TRP A 255 -10.06 -5.78 14.15
C TRP A 255 -11.04 -5.35 15.23
N GLU A 256 -10.64 -5.44 16.50
CA GLU A 256 -11.43 -4.95 17.63
C GLU A 256 -11.66 -3.44 17.55
N THR A 257 -10.77 -2.68 16.88
CA THR A 257 -10.98 -1.24 16.67
C THR A 257 -12.21 -0.98 15.80
N PHE A 258 -12.38 -1.72 14.69
CA PHE A 258 -13.55 -1.58 13.83
C PHE A 258 -14.82 -2.06 14.53
N PHE A 259 -14.72 -3.16 15.27
CA PHE A 259 -15.84 -3.72 16.00
C PHE A 259 -16.36 -2.75 17.08
N SER A 260 -15.46 -2.24 17.93
CA SER A 260 -15.80 -1.30 18.99
C SER A 260 -16.27 0.06 18.46
N GLU A 261 -15.67 0.59 17.39
CA GLU A 261 -16.17 1.79 16.71
C GLU A 261 -17.61 1.58 16.22
N GLY A 262 -17.89 0.46 15.54
CA GLY A 262 -19.23 0.14 15.05
C GLY A 262 -20.27 -0.04 16.15
N LEU A 263 -19.90 -0.60 17.31
CA LEU A 263 -20.78 -0.65 18.48
C LEU A 263 -21.11 0.76 19.01
N CYS A 264 -20.10 1.63 19.12
CA CYS A 264 -20.29 3.02 19.56
C CYS A 264 -21.11 3.86 18.57
N GLU A 265 -20.90 3.67 17.27
CA GLU A 265 -21.67 4.35 16.21
C GLU A 265 -23.15 3.91 16.23
N ALA A 266 -23.42 2.62 16.41
CA ALA A 266 -24.78 2.12 16.60
C ALA A 266 -25.42 2.65 17.89
N ALA A 267 -24.66 2.70 18.99
CA ALA A 267 -25.13 3.29 20.24
C ALA A 267 -25.46 4.78 20.06
N ASP A 268 -24.62 5.54 19.35
CA ASP A 268 -24.91 6.95 19.04
C ASP A 268 -26.22 7.12 18.26
N ALA A 269 -26.50 6.23 17.29
CA ALA A 269 -27.75 6.27 16.52
C ALA A 269 -29.00 5.95 17.37
N PHE A 270 -28.90 5.00 18.30
CA PHE A 270 -30.06 4.44 19.01
C PHE A 270 -30.36 5.06 20.37
N LEU A 271 -29.36 5.51 21.14
CA LEU A 271 -29.60 6.06 22.49
C LEU A 271 -30.60 7.23 22.53
N PRO A 272 -30.62 8.18 21.55
CA PRO A 272 -31.63 9.25 21.54
C PRO A 272 -33.07 8.77 21.43
N VAL A 273 -33.30 7.51 21.04
CA VAL A 273 -34.63 6.90 20.93
C VAL A 273 -35.22 6.63 22.32
N LEU A 274 -34.37 6.40 23.33
CA LEU A 274 -34.79 6.19 24.73
C LEU A 274 -35.61 7.37 25.28
N ASP A 275 -35.22 8.59 24.94
CA ASP A 275 -35.96 9.80 25.34
C ASP A 275 -37.23 10.03 24.51
N ARG A 276 -37.24 9.58 23.25
CA ARG A 276 -38.32 9.83 22.29
C ARG A 276 -39.47 8.83 22.38
N TYR A 277 -39.16 7.57 22.69
CA TYR A 277 -40.10 6.44 22.70
C TYR A 277 -39.94 5.55 23.94
N PRO A 278 -39.93 6.11 25.17
CA PRO A 278 -39.60 5.34 26.37
C PRO A 278 -40.56 4.19 26.63
N LYS A 279 -41.85 4.39 26.36
CA LYS A 279 -42.89 3.38 26.61
C LYS A 279 -42.74 2.18 25.67
N GLU A 280 -42.59 2.44 24.38
CA GLU A 280 -42.44 1.41 23.35
C GLU A 280 -41.20 0.55 23.59
N ILE A 281 -40.12 1.16 24.08
CA ILE A 281 -38.88 0.46 24.41
C ILE A 281 -39.07 -0.39 25.66
N GLU A 282 -39.60 0.16 26.75
CA GLU A 282 -39.82 -0.60 27.98
C GLU A 282 -40.77 -1.79 27.73
N GLU A 283 -41.87 -1.60 26.99
CA GLU A 283 -42.78 -2.67 26.60
C GLU A 283 -42.08 -3.77 25.78
N ALA A 284 -41.19 -3.40 24.86
CA ALA A 284 -40.44 -4.37 24.06
C ALA A 284 -39.41 -5.18 24.88
N PHE A 285 -38.91 -4.64 26.00
CA PHE A 285 -37.95 -5.31 26.88
C PHE A 285 -38.59 -6.22 27.94
N GLN A 286 -39.87 -6.00 28.29
CA GLN A 286 -40.58 -6.75 29.34
C GLN A 286 -40.44 -8.28 29.26
N PRO A 287 -40.49 -8.93 28.07
CA PRO A 287 -40.34 -10.39 27.98
C PRO A 287 -38.94 -10.91 28.35
N PHE A 288 -37.92 -10.03 28.34
CA PHE A 288 -36.52 -10.42 28.41
C PHE A 288 -35.84 -9.96 29.71
N ALA A 289 -36.17 -8.74 30.17
CA ALA A 289 -35.57 -8.17 31.37
C ALA A 289 -36.50 -7.12 32.02
N THR A 290 -36.48 -7.07 33.35
CA THR A 290 -37.15 -5.99 34.11
C THR A 290 -36.23 -4.78 34.21
N VAL A 291 -36.30 -3.89 33.21
CA VAL A 291 -35.47 -2.69 33.09
C VAL A 291 -36.29 -1.48 32.63
N ASN A 292 -35.84 -0.28 32.98
CA ASN A 292 -36.35 0.98 32.44
C ASN A 292 -35.35 1.57 31.44
N VAL A 293 -35.75 2.61 30.69
CA VAL A 293 -34.87 3.24 29.70
C VAL A 293 -33.54 3.75 30.27
N GLN A 294 -33.54 4.25 31.51
CA GLN A 294 -32.31 4.69 32.19
C GLN A 294 -31.34 3.51 32.39
N LYS A 295 -31.85 2.36 32.84
CA LYS A 295 -31.01 1.17 33.05
C LYS A 295 -30.48 0.62 31.72
N ILE A 296 -31.25 0.72 30.64
CA ILE A 296 -30.82 0.35 29.30
C ILE A 296 -29.65 1.24 28.86
N GLU A 297 -29.81 2.57 28.98
CA GLU A 297 -28.76 3.55 28.68
C GLU A 297 -27.49 3.27 29.48
N GLU A 298 -27.60 3.17 30.81
CA GLU A 298 -26.46 2.90 31.71
C GLU A 298 -25.73 1.61 31.33
N SER A 299 -26.47 0.55 31.02
CA SER A 299 -25.86 -0.75 30.66
C SER A 299 -25.08 -0.65 29.35
N ILE A 300 -25.63 0.01 28.32
CA ILE A 300 -24.94 0.20 27.04
C ILE A 300 -23.70 1.10 27.23
N ILE A 301 -23.81 2.17 27.99
CA ILE A 301 -22.68 3.09 28.24
C ILE A 301 -21.56 2.41 29.02
N ASP A 302 -21.88 1.72 30.12
CA ASP A 302 -20.90 1.02 30.96
C ASP A 302 -20.32 -0.20 30.26
N GLY A 303 -21.17 -0.98 29.62
CA GLY A 303 -20.84 -2.27 29.03
C GLY A 303 -20.17 -2.17 27.66
N ILE A 304 -20.29 -1.03 26.95
CA ILE A 304 -19.74 -0.84 25.61
C ILE A 304 -18.90 0.43 25.52
N VAL A 305 -19.51 1.62 25.64
CA VAL A 305 -18.83 2.89 25.32
C VAL A 305 -17.63 3.14 26.23
N ARG A 306 -17.80 2.98 27.54
CA ARG A 306 -16.73 3.11 28.54
C ARG A 306 -15.67 2.00 28.44
N GLN A 307 -15.94 0.89 27.76
CA GLN A 307 -14.97 -0.19 27.58
C GLN A 307 -13.89 0.14 26.54
N VAL A 308 -14.12 1.15 25.68
CA VAL A 308 -13.18 1.51 24.62
C VAL A 308 -11.89 2.09 25.19
N TYR A 309 -11.98 3.10 26.07
CA TYR A 309 -10.81 3.75 26.67
C TYR A 309 -9.86 2.78 27.42
N PRO A 310 -10.31 1.94 28.37
CA PRO A 310 -9.44 0.95 29.01
C PRO A 310 -8.93 -0.09 28.01
N GLY A 311 -9.73 -0.46 27.00
CA GLY A 311 -9.33 -1.37 25.93
C GLY A 311 -8.19 -0.84 25.06
N VAL A 312 -8.19 0.47 24.76
CA VAL A 312 -7.09 1.14 24.06
C VAL A 312 -5.85 1.18 24.94
N LYS A 313 -5.98 1.61 26.20
CA LYS A 313 -4.84 1.70 27.14
C LYS A 313 -4.16 0.36 27.39
N ASN A 314 -4.93 -0.73 27.45
CA ASN A 314 -4.41 -2.07 27.68
C ASN A 314 -4.11 -2.86 26.40
N GLY A 315 -4.15 -2.24 25.23
CA GLY A 315 -3.78 -2.86 23.95
C GLY A 315 -4.75 -3.93 23.43
N SER A 316 -5.91 -4.12 24.04
CA SER A 316 -6.95 -5.02 23.51
C SER A 316 -7.77 -4.40 22.37
N ILE A 317 -7.75 -3.06 22.23
CA ILE A 317 -8.27 -2.30 21.10
C ILE A 317 -7.10 -1.51 20.51
N LEU A 318 -6.34 -2.14 19.61
CA LEU A 318 -5.08 -1.61 19.10
C LEU A 318 -4.78 -2.10 17.68
N GLY A 319 -5.01 -1.21 16.72
CA GLY A 319 -4.76 -1.39 15.29
C GLY A 319 -3.62 -0.52 14.76
N ASN A 320 -3.56 -0.36 13.43
CA ASN A 320 -2.68 0.59 12.76
C ASN A 320 -3.02 2.04 13.17
N GLU A 321 -2.19 2.99 12.75
CA GLU A 321 -2.39 4.40 13.06
C GLU A 321 -3.73 4.91 12.56
N GLY A 322 -4.43 5.66 13.42
CA GLY A 322 -5.78 6.16 13.19
C GLY A 322 -6.90 5.20 13.63
N MET A 323 -6.68 3.88 13.65
CA MET A 323 -7.77 2.91 13.87
C MET A 323 -8.32 2.94 15.30
N HIS A 324 -7.45 2.78 16.29
CA HIS A 324 -7.87 2.76 17.70
C HIS A 324 -8.18 4.18 18.21
N GLN A 325 -7.56 5.19 17.59
CA GLN A 325 -7.91 6.59 17.80
C GLN A 325 -9.35 6.89 17.31
N ALA A 326 -9.74 6.39 16.13
CA ALA A 326 -11.11 6.55 15.63
C ALA A 326 -12.15 5.85 16.53
N ALA A 327 -11.86 4.65 17.04
CA ALA A 327 -12.72 3.96 17.99
C ALA A 327 -12.94 4.78 19.28
N LEU A 328 -11.86 5.32 19.87
CA LEU A 328 -11.96 6.15 21.07
C LEU A 328 -12.63 7.50 20.79
N ALA A 329 -12.42 8.08 19.62
CA ALA A 329 -13.11 9.30 19.20
C ALA A 329 -14.62 9.06 19.04
N MET A 330 -15.04 7.94 18.46
CA MET A 330 -16.47 7.60 18.34
C MET A 330 -17.09 7.38 19.73
N ALA A 331 -16.37 6.75 20.66
CA ALA A 331 -16.81 6.64 22.05
C ALA A 331 -16.98 8.02 22.71
N ALA A 332 -16.02 8.93 22.52
CA ALA A 332 -16.08 10.29 23.08
C ALA A 332 -17.24 11.11 22.48
N VAL A 333 -17.48 11.01 21.17
CA VAL A 333 -18.62 11.65 20.50
C VAL A 333 -19.93 11.06 20.98
N CYS A 334 -20.04 9.73 21.09
CA CYS A 334 -21.22 9.07 21.65
C CYS A 334 -21.52 9.55 23.08
N MET A 335 -20.51 9.70 23.94
CA MET A 335 -20.69 10.26 25.29
C MET A 335 -21.20 11.71 25.28
N GLY A 336 -20.86 12.47 24.24
CA GLY A 336 -20.99 13.93 24.23
C GLY A 336 -20.05 14.57 25.25
N ARG A 337 -20.03 15.91 25.31
CA ARG A 337 -19.09 16.63 26.18
C ARG A 337 -19.38 16.40 27.67
N CYS A 338 -18.47 15.72 28.35
CA CYS A 338 -18.43 15.48 29.79
C CYS A 338 -16.99 15.30 30.27
N GLU A 339 -16.76 15.19 31.58
CA GLU A 339 -15.42 15.02 32.16
C GLU A 339 -14.66 13.80 31.58
N GLU A 340 -15.36 12.67 31.44
CA GLU A 340 -14.77 11.42 30.92
C GLU A 340 -14.37 11.57 29.44
N SER A 341 -15.23 12.13 28.60
CA SER A 341 -14.95 12.30 27.17
C SER A 341 -13.87 13.35 26.92
N GLU A 342 -13.74 14.37 27.80
CA GLU A 342 -12.65 15.33 27.76
C GLU A 342 -11.31 14.66 28.11
N GLU A 343 -11.27 13.72 29.07
CA GLU A 343 -10.07 12.91 29.34
C GLU A 343 -9.69 12.03 28.14
N TRP A 344 -10.68 11.40 27.49
CA TRP A 344 -10.44 10.56 26.31
C TRP A 344 -9.91 11.38 25.13
N LEU A 345 -10.45 12.58 24.95
CA LEU A 345 -9.97 13.53 23.95
C LEU A 345 -8.55 14.00 24.23
N ASP A 346 -8.22 14.34 25.48
CA ASP A 346 -6.84 14.64 25.87
C ASP A 346 -5.93 13.46 25.58
N PHE A 347 -6.35 12.23 25.92
CA PHE A 347 -5.58 11.02 25.65
C PHE A 347 -5.31 10.81 24.15
N LEU A 348 -6.29 11.09 23.27
CA LEU A 348 -6.13 10.96 21.82
C LEU A 348 -4.96 11.80 21.29
N PHE A 349 -4.81 13.04 21.77
CA PHE A 349 -3.77 13.96 21.31
C PHE A 349 -2.49 13.93 22.15
N ARG A 350 -2.56 13.36 23.35
CA ARG A 350 -1.39 13.17 24.22
C ARG A 350 -0.31 12.35 23.51
N SER A 351 0.91 12.86 23.54
CA SER A 351 2.09 12.14 23.06
C SER A 351 2.22 10.80 23.80
N GLY A 352 2.49 9.73 23.06
CA GLY A 352 2.55 8.39 23.63
C GLY A 352 3.14 7.37 22.68
N SER A 353 3.41 6.18 23.21
CA SER A 353 3.90 5.04 22.44
C SER A 353 3.28 3.75 22.96
N SER A 354 3.42 2.67 22.17
CA SER A 354 3.12 1.33 22.65
C SER A 354 4.36 0.71 23.30
N PHE A 355 4.16 0.01 24.42
CA PHE A 355 5.22 -0.73 25.09
C PHE A 355 4.72 -2.09 25.54
N SER A 356 5.63 -3.04 25.70
CA SER A 356 5.33 -4.40 26.15
C SER A 356 5.89 -4.63 27.55
N GLU A 357 5.12 -5.27 28.42
CA GLU A 357 5.54 -5.66 29.77
C GLU A 357 5.35 -7.15 30.02
N LYS A 358 6.14 -7.72 30.94
CA LYS A 358 5.98 -9.11 31.38
C LYS A 358 4.79 -9.21 32.32
N HIS A 359 3.78 -9.97 31.91
CA HIS A 359 2.59 -10.18 32.73
C HIS A 359 2.58 -11.59 33.36
N PRO A 360 2.29 -11.74 34.66
CA PRO A 360 2.39 -13.02 35.38
C PRO A 360 1.54 -14.15 34.79
N LYS A 361 0.35 -13.82 34.26
CA LYS A 361 -0.58 -14.79 33.66
C LYS A 361 -0.49 -14.86 32.14
N MET A 362 -0.01 -13.80 31.49
CA MET A 362 -0.14 -13.62 30.03
C MET A 362 1.21 -13.73 29.32
N LYS A 363 2.33 -13.85 30.04
CA LYS A 363 3.71 -13.78 29.55
C LYS A 363 4.12 -12.38 29.06
N ILE A 364 3.37 -11.77 28.12
CA ILE A 364 3.61 -10.42 27.58
C ILE A 364 2.28 -9.71 27.30
N SER A 365 2.14 -8.46 27.75
CA SER A 365 1.01 -7.56 27.45
C SER A 365 1.50 -6.25 26.84
N VAL A 366 0.78 -5.73 25.85
CA VAL A 366 1.03 -4.43 25.22
C VAL A 366 0.11 -3.37 25.82
N HIS A 367 0.65 -2.18 26.05
CA HIS A 367 -0.07 -1.02 26.59
C HIS A 367 0.21 0.22 25.75
N VAL A 368 -0.67 1.22 25.83
CA VAL A 368 -0.57 2.50 25.12
C VAL A 368 -0.67 3.67 26.11
N THR A 369 0.24 4.64 26.01
CA THR A 369 0.29 5.80 26.94
C THR A 369 -0.41 7.06 26.44
N GLY A 370 -0.77 7.11 25.16
CA GLY A 370 -1.46 8.22 24.49
C GLY A 370 -1.71 7.89 23.02
N GLY A 371 -2.70 8.54 22.40
CA GLY A 371 -3.10 8.32 21.00
C GLY A 371 -2.17 8.95 19.97
N ASN A 372 -1.32 9.90 20.40
CA ASN A 372 -0.19 10.45 19.63
C ASN A 372 -0.54 10.99 18.23
N ILE A 373 -1.76 11.50 17.99
CA ILE A 373 -2.22 11.90 16.64
C ILE A 373 -1.27 12.90 15.96
N PHE A 374 -0.86 13.96 16.68
CA PHE A 374 0.07 14.93 16.10
C PHE A 374 1.46 14.34 15.91
N GLY A 375 1.93 13.51 16.84
CA GLY A 375 3.19 12.78 16.64
C GLY A 375 3.16 11.90 15.39
N VAL A 376 2.04 11.24 15.09
CA VAL A 376 1.86 10.46 13.85
C VAL A 376 1.93 11.36 12.62
N LEU A 377 1.12 12.43 12.58
CA LEU A 377 1.07 13.36 11.44
C LEU A 377 2.41 14.07 11.21
N GLU A 378 3.09 14.46 12.26
CA GLU A 378 4.31 15.27 12.17
C GLU A 378 5.56 14.42 11.95
N ASN A 379 5.63 13.20 12.51
CA ASN A 379 6.86 12.38 12.51
C ASN A 379 6.81 11.14 11.63
N LYS A 380 5.62 10.55 11.41
CA LYS A 380 5.47 9.30 10.66
C LYS A 380 4.90 9.49 9.26
N VAL A 381 4.11 10.56 9.06
CA VAL A 381 3.72 10.98 7.72
C VAL A 381 4.84 11.83 7.12
N ASP A 382 5.40 11.40 6.01
CA ASP A 382 6.48 12.13 5.36
C ASP A 382 6.01 13.43 4.68
N ARG A 383 6.93 14.17 4.08
CA ARG A 383 6.62 15.46 3.44
C ARG A 383 5.71 15.31 2.21
N ASP A 384 5.69 14.14 1.56
CA ASP A 384 4.82 13.84 0.43
C ASP A 384 3.42 13.37 0.88
N GLY A 385 3.17 13.29 2.19
CA GLY A 385 1.89 12.89 2.76
C GLY A 385 1.69 11.37 2.78
N MET A 386 2.76 10.60 2.74
CA MET A 386 2.72 9.14 2.86
C MET A 386 3.08 8.69 4.27
N GLY A 387 2.36 7.69 4.79
CA GLY A 387 2.73 6.99 6.03
C GLY A 387 4.04 6.20 5.88
N ASP A 388 4.55 5.67 6.99
CA ASP A 388 5.82 4.96 7.04
C ASP A 388 5.70 3.43 6.81
N GLU A 389 4.55 2.93 6.34
CA GLU A 389 4.32 1.51 6.04
C GLU A 389 4.72 1.10 4.61
N CYS A 390 5.45 1.95 3.87
CA CYS A 390 6.02 1.71 2.53
C CYS A 390 4.99 1.48 1.41
N SER A 391 4.14 0.46 1.52
CA SER A 391 3.18 0.08 0.48
C SER A 391 2.04 1.10 0.35
N LEU A 392 1.58 1.33 -0.88
CA LEU A 392 0.46 2.26 -1.11
C LEU A 392 -0.85 1.79 -0.48
N GLY A 393 -1.09 0.47 -0.43
CA GLY A 393 -2.28 -0.10 0.20
C GLY A 393 -2.37 0.18 1.69
N TYR A 394 -1.28 -0.04 2.44
CA TYR A 394 -1.26 0.23 3.88
C TYR A 394 -1.19 1.73 4.19
N ASN A 395 -0.45 2.53 3.41
CA ASN A 395 -0.49 3.98 3.56
C ASN A 395 -1.89 4.54 3.28
N CYS A 396 -2.62 3.99 2.30
CA CYS A 396 -4.00 4.38 2.00
C CYS A 396 -4.94 4.10 3.17
N LEU A 397 -4.69 3.02 3.93
CA LEU A 397 -5.41 2.77 5.19
C LEU A 397 -5.20 3.93 6.17
N TRP A 398 -3.99 4.48 6.31
CA TRP A 398 -3.76 5.61 7.21
C TRP A 398 -4.56 6.85 6.82
N LEU A 399 -4.58 7.21 5.52
CA LEU A 399 -5.41 8.33 5.05
C LEU A 399 -6.88 8.09 5.41
N ARG A 400 -7.41 6.90 5.15
CA ARG A 400 -8.80 6.55 5.48
C ARG A 400 -9.08 6.67 6.98
N GLN A 401 -8.19 6.16 7.83
CA GLN A 401 -8.40 6.14 9.28
C GLN A 401 -8.22 7.52 9.92
N LEU A 402 -7.23 8.31 9.48
CA LEU A 402 -7.05 9.69 9.95
C LEU A 402 -8.18 10.60 9.44
N TYR A 403 -8.67 10.38 8.22
CA TYR A 403 -9.88 11.04 7.74
C TYR A 403 -11.09 10.65 8.58
N ARG A 404 -11.29 9.34 8.84
CA ARG A 404 -12.40 8.84 9.66
C ARG A 404 -12.38 9.47 11.05
N LEU A 405 -11.21 9.54 11.67
CA LEU A 405 -11.01 10.23 12.94
C LEU A 405 -11.38 11.71 12.87
N ALA A 406 -10.94 12.44 11.83
CA ALA A 406 -11.28 13.85 11.64
C ALA A 406 -12.78 14.07 11.41
N ASP A 407 -13.41 13.20 10.60
CA ASP A 407 -14.85 13.18 10.33
C ASP A 407 -15.65 12.99 11.62
N ILE A 408 -15.30 12.01 12.45
CA ILE A 408 -15.93 11.76 13.76
C ILE A 408 -15.76 12.97 14.69
N LEU A 409 -14.51 13.43 14.88
CA LEU A 409 -14.21 14.52 15.82
C LEU A 409 -14.86 15.84 15.42
N SER A 410 -15.19 16.04 14.14
CA SER A 410 -15.92 17.23 13.69
C SER A 410 -17.29 17.41 14.37
N PHE A 411 -17.87 16.32 14.91
CA PHE A 411 -19.12 16.31 15.66
C PHE A 411 -18.94 16.48 17.18
N TYR A 412 -17.70 16.43 17.68
CA TYR A 412 -17.43 16.70 19.10
C TYR A 412 -17.49 18.21 19.39
N PRO A 413 -18.27 18.67 20.40
CA PRO A 413 -18.39 20.09 20.70
C PRO A 413 -17.05 20.76 21.00
N GLY A 414 -16.70 21.79 20.22
CA GLY A 414 -15.49 22.60 20.41
C GLY A 414 -14.28 22.18 19.56
N ILE A 415 -14.37 21.12 18.75
CA ILE A 415 -13.26 20.71 17.86
C ILE A 415 -13.12 21.63 16.65
N LYS A 416 -14.21 21.91 15.94
CA LYS A 416 -14.17 22.67 14.68
C LYS A 416 -13.48 24.02 14.85
N GLY A 417 -12.41 24.25 14.09
CA GLY A 417 -11.60 25.47 14.15
C GLY A 417 -10.63 25.57 15.34
N SER A 418 -10.59 24.58 16.23
CA SER A 418 -9.60 24.49 17.32
C SER A 418 -8.25 23.96 16.82
N ALA A 419 -7.25 23.93 17.71
CA ALA A 419 -5.96 23.29 17.42
C ALA A 419 -6.07 21.77 17.22
N TYR A 420 -7.15 21.13 17.72
CA TYR A 420 -7.43 19.70 17.57
C TYR A 420 -8.20 19.35 16.28
N ASP A 421 -8.50 20.35 15.44
CA ASP A 421 -9.11 20.15 14.14
C ASP A 421 -8.08 19.59 13.14
N ILE A 422 -8.05 18.26 13.02
CA ILE A 422 -7.11 17.51 12.20
C ILE A 422 -7.12 17.96 10.73
N ASN A 423 -8.27 18.38 10.21
CA ASN A 423 -8.42 18.82 8.81
C ASN A 423 -7.69 20.14 8.51
N ARG A 424 -7.26 20.88 9.53
CA ARG A 424 -6.45 22.09 9.37
C ARG A 424 -4.95 21.82 9.44
N HIS A 425 -4.54 20.60 9.82
CA HIS A 425 -3.14 20.27 9.96
C HIS A 425 -2.48 20.15 8.57
N PRO A 426 -1.35 20.84 8.30
CA PRO A 426 -0.72 20.83 6.96
C PRO A 426 -0.40 19.43 6.43
N LYS A 427 0.01 18.49 7.31
CA LYS A 427 0.23 17.09 6.91
C LYS A 427 -1.05 16.39 6.46
N MET A 428 -2.19 16.63 7.12
CA MET A 428 -3.47 16.05 6.69
C MET A 428 -3.87 16.60 5.32
N LEU A 429 -3.69 17.90 5.09
CA LEU A 429 -3.91 18.54 3.80
C LEU A 429 -3.00 17.97 2.70
N MET A 430 -1.75 17.65 3.03
CA MET A 430 -0.87 16.90 2.11
C MET A 430 -1.44 15.51 1.80
N MET A 431 -1.81 14.73 2.81
CA MET A 431 -2.31 13.36 2.63
C MET A 431 -3.50 13.28 1.65
N TYR A 432 -4.44 14.23 1.69
CA TYR A 432 -5.59 14.26 0.77
C TYR A 432 -5.19 14.30 -0.72
N LYS A 433 -4.08 14.97 -1.06
CA LYS A 433 -3.59 15.09 -2.44
C LYS A 433 -2.52 14.07 -2.81
N SER A 434 -1.99 13.32 -1.84
CA SER A 434 -0.82 12.46 -2.01
C SER A 434 -0.99 11.29 -2.96
N TYR A 435 -2.22 10.80 -3.19
CA TYR A 435 -2.43 9.55 -3.95
C TYR A 435 -2.64 9.75 -5.45
N MET A 436 -3.14 10.92 -5.84
CA MET A 436 -3.49 11.23 -7.22
C MET A 436 -2.29 11.13 -8.18
N PRO A 437 -1.07 11.56 -7.81
CA PRO A 437 0.14 11.39 -8.64
C PRO A 437 0.51 9.95 -8.98
N TRP A 438 -0.06 8.94 -8.31
CA TRP A 438 0.35 7.53 -8.49
C TRP A 438 -0.53 6.75 -9.44
N VAL A 439 -1.56 7.37 -10.02
CA VAL A 439 -2.41 6.72 -11.01
C VAL A 439 -1.61 6.51 -12.30
N ILE A 440 -1.38 5.26 -12.68
CA ILE A 440 -0.70 4.88 -13.92
C ILE A 440 -1.76 4.42 -14.92
N ASP A 441 -1.79 5.08 -16.08
CA ASP A 441 -2.65 4.73 -17.21
C ASP A 441 -4.14 4.54 -16.85
N GLU A 442 -4.63 5.31 -15.87
CA GLU A 442 -6.00 5.25 -15.33
C GLU A 442 -6.45 3.88 -14.79
N ARG A 443 -5.52 2.94 -14.58
CA ARG A 443 -5.80 1.54 -14.26
C ARG A 443 -5.06 1.02 -13.04
N TYR A 444 -3.89 1.57 -12.76
CA TYR A 444 -2.97 1.04 -11.75
C TYR A 444 -2.58 2.11 -10.73
N VAL A 445 -2.12 1.64 -9.58
CA VAL A 445 -1.12 2.32 -8.76
C VAL A 445 0.12 1.42 -8.64
N PRO A 446 1.31 1.97 -8.36
CA PRO A 446 2.52 1.20 -8.07
C PRO A 446 2.27 0.01 -7.14
N ASN A 447 2.77 -1.17 -7.51
CA ASN A 447 2.54 -2.38 -6.74
C ASN A 447 3.68 -2.66 -5.75
N ILE A 448 4.12 -1.63 -5.05
CA ILE A 448 5.30 -1.64 -4.17
C ILE A 448 5.00 -2.24 -2.78
N GLY A 449 5.93 -3.04 -2.27
CA GLY A 449 5.80 -3.71 -0.98
C GLY A 449 4.65 -4.71 -0.92
N ASP A 450 4.11 -4.93 0.28
CA ASP A 450 2.97 -5.83 0.53
C ASP A 450 1.67 -5.22 -0.06
N ASN A 451 1.52 -5.20 -1.39
CA ASN A 451 0.38 -4.63 -2.10
C ASN A 451 -0.10 -5.51 -3.26
N GLY A 452 -1.42 -5.56 -3.46
CA GLY A 452 -2.03 -6.12 -4.68
C GLY A 452 -1.66 -7.56 -5.04
N SER A 453 -1.85 -7.85 -6.32
CA SER A 453 -1.57 -9.13 -6.98
C SER A 453 -0.60 -8.87 -8.14
N THR A 454 0.21 -9.87 -8.52
CA THR A 454 1.26 -9.73 -9.53
C THR A 454 0.69 -9.26 -10.88
N GLY A 455 1.02 -8.02 -11.26
CA GLY A 455 0.59 -7.40 -12.52
C GLY A 455 -0.91 -7.08 -12.63
N ASN A 456 -1.70 -7.22 -11.56
CA ASN A 456 -3.15 -7.00 -11.60
C ASN A 456 -3.49 -5.50 -11.68
N PRO A 457 -4.41 -5.06 -12.56
CA PRO A 457 -4.99 -3.72 -12.48
C PRO A 457 -5.70 -3.51 -11.14
N GLY A 458 -5.53 -2.33 -10.58
CA GLY A 458 -6.05 -2.00 -9.27
C GLY A 458 -5.83 -0.53 -8.95
N LEU A 459 -6.93 0.19 -8.80
CA LEU A 459 -6.94 1.52 -8.22
C LEU A 459 -7.16 1.42 -6.70
N ILE A 460 -6.75 2.48 -5.99
CA ILE A 460 -7.00 2.68 -4.55
C ILE A 460 -8.03 3.79 -4.38
N LEU A 461 -8.66 3.92 -3.21
CA LEU A 461 -9.68 4.97 -2.97
C LEU A 461 -10.90 4.87 -3.90
N THR A 462 -11.50 3.69 -4.01
CA THR A 462 -12.63 3.40 -4.92
C THR A 462 -13.93 3.04 -4.21
N GLY A 463 -13.97 3.04 -2.87
CA GLY A 463 -15.18 2.75 -2.08
C GLY A 463 -16.09 3.97 -1.91
N SER A 464 -17.38 3.77 -1.59
CA SER A 464 -18.33 4.87 -1.37
C SER A 464 -17.87 5.88 -0.32
N GLU A 465 -17.25 5.42 0.76
CA GLU A 465 -16.67 6.28 1.80
C GLU A 465 -15.40 7.00 1.32
N ASP A 466 -14.67 6.42 0.36
CA ASP A 466 -13.55 7.11 -0.29
C ASP A 466 -14.06 8.27 -1.15
N LEU A 467 -15.25 8.17 -1.76
CA LEU A 467 -15.83 9.31 -2.48
C LEU A 467 -16.09 10.49 -1.54
N LYS A 468 -16.65 10.26 -0.35
CA LYS A 468 -16.84 11.33 0.64
C LYS A 468 -15.50 11.94 1.05
N LEU A 469 -14.50 11.10 1.33
CA LEU A 469 -13.12 11.53 1.63
C LEU A 469 -12.56 12.44 0.54
N LEU A 470 -12.70 12.05 -0.72
CA LEU A 470 -12.18 12.80 -1.86
C LEU A 470 -12.97 14.11 -2.09
N VAL A 471 -14.29 14.12 -1.89
CA VAL A 471 -15.11 15.34 -1.98
C VAL A 471 -14.67 16.35 -0.91
N ASP A 472 -14.54 15.91 0.35
CA ASP A 472 -14.08 16.77 1.45
C ASP A 472 -12.63 17.22 1.21
N GLY A 473 -11.76 16.30 0.79
CA GLY A 473 -10.37 16.55 0.42
C GLY A 473 -10.23 17.59 -0.69
N TYR A 474 -11.07 17.55 -1.73
CA TYR A 474 -11.12 18.59 -2.75
C TYR A 474 -11.57 19.93 -2.16
N PHE A 475 -12.63 19.95 -1.34
CA PHE A 475 -13.09 21.21 -0.76
C PHE A 475 -12.04 21.87 0.14
N LEU A 476 -11.22 21.07 0.82
CA LEU A 476 -10.12 21.53 1.67
C LEU A 476 -8.89 21.96 0.86
N THR A 477 -8.49 21.21 -0.16
CA THR A 477 -7.19 21.40 -0.84
C THR A 477 -7.28 22.11 -2.18
N LYS A 478 -8.45 22.07 -2.83
CA LYS A 478 -8.68 22.52 -4.20
C LYS A 478 -7.79 21.83 -5.25
N ASP A 479 -7.21 20.65 -4.95
CA ASP A 479 -6.36 19.94 -5.92
C ASP A 479 -7.22 19.39 -7.08
N PRO A 480 -7.05 19.89 -8.31
CA PRO A 480 -7.90 19.50 -9.45
C PRO A 480 -7.72 18.02 -9.84
N ARG A 481 -6.60 17.37 -9.49
CA ARG A 481 -6.41 15.93 -9.74
C ARG A 481 -7.41 15.07 -8.98
N ILE A 482 -7.89 15.55 -7.82
CA ILE A 482 -8.96 14.88 -7.07
C ILE A 482 -10.27 14.91 -7.87
N LEU A 483 -10.60 16.03 -8.55
CA LEU A 483 -11.78 16.09 -9.43
C LEU A 483 -11.65 15.14 -10.62
N THR A 484 -10.48 15.11 -11.27
CA THR A 484 -10.19 14.16 -12.36
C THR A 484 -10.39 12.73 -11.87
N TYR A 485 -9.87 12.40 -10.69
CA TYR A 485 -10.01 11.08 -10.08
C TYR A 485 -11.47 10.71 -9.81
N ILE A 486 -12.24 11.61 -9.19
CA ILE A 486 -13.67 11.39 -8.92
C ILE A 486 -14.44 11.17 -10.23
N ASN A 487 -14.20 11.98 -11.25
CA ASN A 487 -14.87 11.84 -12.54
C ASN A 487 -14.49 10.54 -13.27
N MET A 488 -13.28 10.02 -13.05
CA MET A 488 -12.81 8.74 -13.60
C MET A 488 -13.46 7.54 -12.90
N VAL A 489 -13.47 7.52 -11.57
CA VAL A 489 -13.95 6.39 -10.77
C VAL A 489 -15.48 6.40 -10.59
N TRP A 490 -16.07 7.60 -10.41
CA TRP A 490 -17.51 7.82 -10.26
C TRP A 490 -18.04 8.76 -11.36
N PRO A 491 -18.04 8.35 -12.64
CA PRO A 491 -18.45 9.21 -13.75
C PRO A 491 -19.92 9.65 -13.69
N ASP A 492 -20.76 8.96 -12.91
CA ASP A 492 -22.16 9.31 -12.70
C ASP A 492 -22.37 10.32 -11.55
N ALA A 493 -21.34 10.66 -10.77
CA ALA A 493 -21.41 11.69 -9.72
C ALA A 493 -21.81 13.05 -10.29
N LYS A 494 -21.30 13.43 -11.47
CA LYS A 494 -21.72 14.66 -12.18
C LYS A 494 -23.21 14.71 -12.54
N LYS A 495 -23.89 13.55 -12.59
CA LYS A 495 -25.33 13.42 -12.80
C LYS A 495 -26.12 13.32 -11.49
N GLY A 496 -25.44 13.43 -10.35
CA GLY A 496 -26.06 13.37 -9.03
C GLY A 496 -26.16 11.98 -8.43
N LYS A 497 -25.33 11.01 -8.85
CA LYS A 497 -25.22 9.70 -8.20
C LYS A 497 -23.88 9.56 -7.47
N PHE A 498 -23.85 9.79 -6.16
CA PHE A 498 -22.63 9.82 -5.35
C PHE A 498 -22.42 8.60 -4.44
N GLU A 499 -23.33 7.62 -4.43
CA GLU A 499 -23.17 6.33 -3.72
C GLU A 499 -22.98 6.41 -2.18
N SER A 500 -22.71 7.58 -1.59
CA SER A 500 -22.62 7.84 -0.15
C SER A 500 -23.69 8.84 0.29
N SER A 501 -24.40 8.50 1.36
CA SER A 501 -25.48 9.32 1.94
C SER A 501 -24.98 10.52 2.75
N ARG A 502 -23.70 10.51 3.15
CA ARG A 502 -23.14 11.49 4.09
C ARG A 502 -22.41 12.65 3.42
N ILE A 503 -22.39 12.69 2.09
CA ILE A 503 -21.75 13.78 1.33
C ILE A 503 -22.51 15.09 1.51
N THR A 504 -21.77 16.14 1.88
CA THR A 504 -22.25 17.52 1.94
C THR A 504 -21.77 18.31 0.72
N GLY A 505 -22.45 19.40 0.36
CA GLY A 505 -22.07 20.25 -0.78
C GLY A 505 -22.18 19.57 -2.16
N LYS A 506 -23.07 18.57 -2.27
CA LYS A 506 -23.24 17.75 -3.47
C LYS A 506 -23.54 18.56 -4.74
N GLU A 507 -24.45 19.53 -4.65
CA GLU A 507 -24.82 20.39 -5.79
C GLU A 507 -23.59 21.13 -6.30
N LYS A 508 -22.77 21.66 -5.38
CA LYS A 508 -21.54 22.35 -5.75
C LYS A 508 -20.53 21.41 -6.39
N MET A 509 -20.38 20.21 -5.84
CA MET A 509 -19.50 19.19 -6.43
C MET A 509 -19.99 18.77 -7.82
N MET A 510 -21.29 18.62 -8.05
CA MET A 510 -21.84 18.34 -9.37
C MET A 510 -21.52 19.43 -10.39
N GLU A 511 -21.63 20.70 -10.01
CA GLU A 511 -21.21 21.82 -10.87
C GLU A 511 -19.74 21.72 -11.24
N LEU A 512 -18.88 21.50 -10.24
CA LEU A 512 -17.44 21.37 -10.44
C LEU A 512 -17.09 20.19 -11.34
N LEU A 513 -17.70 19.02 -11.14
CA LEU A 513 -17.46 17.85 -11.97
C LEU A 513 -17.97 18.02 -13.42
N LYS A 514 -19.00 18.84 -13.64
CA LYS A 514 -19.48 19.21 -14.99
C LYS A 514 -18.59 20.26 -15.67
N GLN A 515 -18.02 21.17 -14.89
CA GLN A 515 -17.14 22.25 -15.37
C GLN A 515 -15.70 21.77 -15.58
N ALA A 516 -15.26 20.76 -14.83
CA ALA A 516 -13.97 20.13 -15.02
C ALA A 516 -13.94 19.55 -16.44
N ASP A 517 -13.27 20.23 -17.35
CA ASP A 517 -13.01 19.71 -18.67
C ASP A 517 -12.01 18.56 -18.53
N LEU A 518 -12.56 17.35 -18.43
CA LEU A 518 -11.78 16.12 -18.28
C LEU A 518 -10.84 15.86 -19.46
N SER A 519 -10.94 16.63 -20.54
CA SER A 519 -10.01 16.54 -21.67
C SER A 519 -8.68 17.28 -21.43
N GLU A 520 -8.63 18.25 -20.49
CA GLU A 520 -7.47 19.11 -20.25
C GLU A 520 -6.55 18.65 -19.11
N MET A 521 -6.97 17.71 -18.25
CA MET A 521 -6.15 17.26 -17.12
C MET A 521 -6.16 15.74 -16.97
N LYS A 522 -5.14 15.10 -17.53
CA LYS A 522 -4.90 13.65 -17.52
C LYS A 522 -3.80 13.28 -16.55
N PHE A 523 -3.90 12.10 -15.93
CA PHE A 523 -2.87 11.58 -15.01
C PHE A 523 -1.51 11.31 -15.67
N TYR A 524 -1.42 11.36 -16.99
CA TYR A 524 -0.22 11.02 -17.76
C TYR A 524 0.46 12.22 -18.44
N GLU A 525 0.03 13.45 -18.19
CA GLU A 525 0.61 14.65 -18.81
C GLU A 525 2.06 14.96 -18.41
N LYS A 526 2.39 14.78 -17.13
CA LYS A 526 3.69 15.13 -16.54
C LYS A 526 4.16 14.00 -15.64
N SER A 527 5.45 13.66 -15.68
CA SER A 527 6.10 12.73 -14.77
C SER A 527 6.10 13.24 -13.32
N ASP A 528 5.96 12.33 -12.36
CA ASP A 528 5.90 12.65 -10.92
C ASP A 528 7.12 12.09 -10.18
N ASN A 529 7.66 12.84 -9.21
CA ASN A 529 8.78 12.41 -8.38
C ASN A 529 8.60 12.83 -6.91
N ALA A 530 8.24 11.89 -6.03
CA ALA A 530 8.08 12.13 -4.60
C ALA A 530 9.34 11.74 -3.84
N CYS A 531 10.25 12.70 -3.66
CA CYS A 531 11.57 12.46 -3.06
C CYS A 531 11.53 12.15 -1.55
N GLY A 532 10.43 12.43 -0.85
CA GLY A 532 10.22 12.05 0.56
C GLY A 532 9.70 10.62 0.71
N PHE A 533 8.76 10.21 -0.16
CA PHE A 533 8.24 8.84 -0.21
C PHE A 533 9.24 7.86 -0.87
N GLY A 534 9.95 8.36 -1.88
CA GLY A 534 10.91 7.61 -2.68
C GLY A 534 10.28 6.84 -3.82
N ASN A 535 9.47 7.50 -4.65
CA ASN A 535 8.91 6.89 -5.86
C ASN A 535 8.85 7.91 -7.00
N CYS A 536 9.13 7.45 -8.22
CA CYS A 536 9.02 8.24 -9.43
C CYS A 536 8.19 7.49 -10.48
N ILE A 537 7.33 8.21 -11.22
CA ILE A 537 6.66 7.68 -12.40
C ILE A 537 7.08 8.52 -13.60
N LEU A 538 7.74 7.90 -14.58
CA LEU A 538 7.98 8.49 -15.89
C LEU A 538 6.80 8.18 -16.80
N ARG A 539 6.22 9.19 -17.45
CA ARG A 539 4.95 9.07 -18.16
C ARG A 539 5.05 9.55 -19.60
N GLN A 540 4.67 8.71 -20.56
CA GLN A 540 4.35 9.21 -21.90
C GLN A 540 2.98 9.92 -21.83
N PRO A 541 2.81 11.11 -22.45
CA PRO A 541 1.56 11.87 -22.41
C PRO A 541 0.46 11.29 -23.32
N GLU A 542 0.30 9.96 -23.29
CA GLU A 542 -0.62 9.20 -24.11
C GLU A 542 -1.25 8.06 -23.30
N LYS A 543 -2.55 7.85 -23.45
CA LYS A 543 -3.25 6.69 -22.87
C LYS A 543 -2.75 5.40 -23.54
N ASP A 544 -2.64 4.32 -22.78
CA ASP A 544 -2.07 3.06 -23.26
C ASP A 544 -0.60 3.21 -23.74
N GLY A 545 0.07 4.31 -23.37
CA GLY A 545 1.46 4.62 -23.68
C GLY A 545 2.46 3.86 -22.83
N ASN A 546 3.70 4.36 -22.78
CA ASN A 546 4.78 3.81 -21.99
C ASN A 546 4.87 4.50 -20.63
N PHE A 547 4.97 3.69 -19.57
CA PHE A 547 5.15 4.17 -18.21
C PHE A 547 6.23 3.38 -17.49
N VAL A 548 7.00 4.07 -16.66
CA VAL A 548 7.97 3.47 -15.74
C VAL A 548 7.59 3.85 -14.33
N ASN A 549 7.34 2.86 -13.47
CA ASN A 549 7.35 3.06 -12.02
C ASN A 549 8.77 2.77 -11.51
N PHE A 550 9.38 3.70 -10.79
CA PHE A 550 10.73 3.56 -10.25
C PHE A 550 10.75 3.79 -8.74
N TYR A 551 10.99 2.72 -7.99
CA TYR A 551 10.90 2.73 -6.54
C TYR A 551 12.28 2.88 -5.90
N TYR A 552 12.42 3.88 -5.02
CA TYR A 552 13.66 4.15 -4.29
C TYR A 552 13.39 4.55 -2.83
N GLY A 553 12.26 4.12 -2.29
CA GLY A 553 11.76 4.48 -0.96
C GLY A 553 12.28 3.60 0.17
N ARG A 554 11.52 3.55 1.25
CA ARG A 554 11.84 2.83 2.50
C ARG A 554 11.60 1.34 2.34
N THR A 555 12.58 0.51 2.70
CA THR A 555 12.51 -0.96 2.59
C THR A 555 12.23 -1.66 3.93
N VAL A 556 11.47 -1.02 4.82
CA VAL A 556 11.12 -1.50 6.18
C VAL A 556 9.62 -1.78 6.30
N GLY A 557 9.21 -2.54 7.33
CA GLY A 557 7.80 -2.79 7.62
C GLY A 557 7.13 -3.65 6.55
N HIS A 558 6.13 -3.09 5.86
CA HIS A 558 5.45 -3.71 4.72
C HIS A 558 6.15 -3.41 3.38
N GLY A 559 7.42 -2.99 3.40
CA GLY A 559 8.27 -2.85 2.23
C GLY A 559 9.02 -4.13 1.86
N HIS A 560 9.35 -4.28 0.58
CA HIS A 560 10.26 -5.29 0.09
C HIS A 560 11.72 -4.77 0.13
N TRP A 561 12.70 -5.65 -0.11
CA TRP A 561 14.13 -5.29 -0.14
C TRP A 561 14.59 -4.97 -1.57
N ASP A 562 13.89 -4.02 -2.19
CA ASP A 562 13.85 -3.79 -3.62
C ASP A 562 14.13 -2.32 -3.97
N LYS A 563 14.98 -1.64 -3.20
CA LYS A 563 15.34 -0.27 -3.52
C LYS A 563 16.02 -0.23 -4.90
N LEU A 564 15.58 0.72 -5.73
CA LEU A 564 15.92 0.89 -7.15
C LEU A 564 15.30 -0.15 -8.10
N ASN A 565 14.23 -0.84 -7.67
CA ASN A 565 13.37 -1.66 -8.52
C ASN A 565 12.53 -0.80 -9.47
N PHE A 566 12.05 -1.40 -10.55
CA PHE A 566 11.15 -0.76 -11.49
C PHE A 566 10.06 -1.72 -12.00
N GLU A 567 8.93 -1.13 -12.41
CA GLU A 567 7.89 -1.78 -13.21
C GLU A 567 7.71 -1.03 -14.54
N LEU A 568 7.31 -1.75 -15.59
CA LEU A 568 7.07 -1.17 -16.92
C LEU A 568 5.64 -1.46 -17.37
N PHE A 569 5.01 -0.47 -18.01
CA PHE A 569 3.66 -0.59 -18.55
C PHE A 569 3.64 -0.19 -20.03
N TYR A 570 2.93 -0.97 -20.83
CA TYR A 570 2.72 -0.70 -22.25
C TYR A 570 1.36 -1.26 -22.68
N LYS A 571 0.58 -0.48 -23.46
CA LYS A 571 -0.78 -0.85 -23.90
C LYS A 571 -1.72 -1.26 -22.76
N GLY A 572 -1.55 -0.63 -21.60
CA GLY A 572 -2.32 -0.93 -20.39
C GLY A 572 -1.97 -2.25 -19.72
N ILE A 573 -0.95 -2.99 -20.17
CA ILE A 573 -0.43 -4.21 -19.52
C ILE A 573 0.81 -3.83 -18.69
N ASN A 574 0.90 -4.34 -17.46
CA ASN A 574 2.15 -4.33 -16.69
C ASN A 574 3.08 -5.43 -17.24
N ILE A 575 4.05 -5.04 -18.07
CA ILE A 575 4.91 -5.97 -18.81
C ILE A 575 6.12 -6.47 -18.01
N SER A 576 6.40 -5.84 -16.87
CA SER A 576 7.48 -6.19 -15.94
C SER A 576 6.99 -5.93 -14.50
N PRO A 577 6.03 -6.73 -14.01
CA PRO A 577 5.31 -6.42 -12.78
C PRO A 577 6.12 -6.70 -11.52
N ASP A 578 5.85 -5.99 -10.43
CA ASP A 578 6.27 -6.48 -9.11
C ASP A 578 5.52 -7.75 -8.71
N LEU A 579 6.08 -8.54 -7.79
CA LEU A 579 5.39 -9.70 -7.22
C LEU A 579 4.18 -9.28 -6.38
N GLY A 580 4.25 -8.16 -5.68
CA GLY A 580 3.20 -7.68 -4.79
C GLY A 580 3.04 -8.50 -3.50
N TYR A 581 1.84 -8.51 -2.95
CA TYR A 581 1.57 -9.00 -1.60
C TYR A 581 2.01 -10.46 -1.38
N PRO A 582 2.82 -10.75 -0.34
CA PRO A 582 3.42 -12.07 -0.14
C PRO A 582 2.37 -13.17 0.01
N GLU A 583 2.81 -14.40 -0.24
CA GLU A 583 1.90 -15.54 -0.19
C GLU A 583 1.33 -15.73 1.21
N TYR A 584 2.19 -15.67 2.23
CA TYR A 584 1.78 -15.75 3.63
C TYR A 584 2.57 -14.75 4.45
N CYS A 585 1.92 -14.09 5.41
CA CYS A 585 2.56 -13.13 6.30
C CYS A 585 3.04 -13.73 7.62
N GLU A 586 2.68 -14.98 7.90
CA GLU A 586 2.90 -15.63 9.19
C GLU A 586 4.31 -16.22 9.33
N ALA A 587 4.82 -16.24 10.56
CA ALA A 587 6.04 -16.96 10.89
C ALA A 587 5.92 -18.45 10.54
N GLY A 588 6.97 -19.01 9.92
CA GLY A 588 7.00 -20.39 9.42
C GLY A 588 6.88 -20.51 7.90
N PHE A 589 6.35 -19.49 7.22
CA PHE A 589 6.36 -19.42 5.76
C PHE A 589 7.62 -18.68 5.28
N HIS A 590 8.66 -19.47 5.02
CA HIS A 590 9.99 -18.95 4.71
C HIS A 590 10.05 -18.17 3.39
N ASN A 591 9.19 -18.52 2.43
CA ASN A 591 9.15 -17.87 1.11
C ASN A 591 8.86 -16.36 1.16
N ARG A 592 8.22 -15.84 2.22
CA ARG A 592 8.05 -14.38 2.36
C ARG A 592 9.39 -13.66 2.34
N LEU A 593 10.31 -14.05 3.23
CA LEU A 593 11.60 -13.38 3.40
C LEU A 593 12.68 -13.94 2.47
N GLU A 594 12.63 -15.25 2.18
CA GLU A 594 13.62 -15.91 1.33
C GLU A 594 13.34 -15.70 -0.17
N TRP A 595 12.14 -15.22 -0.55
CA TRP A 595 11.75 -15.00 -1.94
C TRP A 595 10.90 -13.76 -2.18
N ASN A 596 9.66 -13.66 -1.67
CA ASN A 596 8.71 -12.61 -2.07
C ASN A 596 9.23 -11.18 -1.80
N ASN A 597 9.81 -10.95 -0.63
CA ASN A 597 10.38 -9.65 -0.24
C ASN A 597 11.86 -9.54 -0.64
N HIS A 598 12.48 -10.61 -1.16
CA HIS A 598 13.92 -10.72 -1.35
C HIS A 598 14.38 -9.94 -2.59
N THR A 599 15.54 -9.28 -2.54
CA THR A 599 16.06 -8.46 -3.66
C THR A 599 16.09 -9.21 -5.00
N LEU A 600 16.45 -10.49 -4.98
CA LEU A 600 16.56 -11.34 -6.17
C LEU A 600 15.26 -11.50 -6.96
N SER A 601 14.09 -11.43 -6.31
CA SER A 601 12.80 -11.59 -6.99
C SER A 601 12.35 -10.34 -7.74
N HIS A 602 13.08 -9.23 -7.58
CA HIS A 602 12.78 -7.90 -8.12
C HIS A 602 13.80 -7.53 -9.21
N ASN A 603 13.53 -6.47 -9.98
CA ASN A 603 14.41 -6.01 -11.05
C ASN A 603 15.60 -5.20 -10.50
N CYS A 604 16.47 -5.85 -9.72
CA CYS A 604 17.56 -5.24 -8.95
C CYS A 604 18.93 -5.88 -9.21
N VAL A 605 19.99 -5.36 -8.59
CA VAL A 605 21.30 -6.02 -8.50
C VAL A 605 21.51 -6.57 -7.08
N MET A 606 21.83 -7.86 -6.99
CA MET A 606 22.23 -8.53 -5.76
C MET A 606 23.76 -8.50 -5.62
N VAL A 607 24.27 -8.19 -4.41
CA VAL A 607 25.71 -8.15 -4.10
C VAL A 607 26.06 -9.31 -3.17
N ASP A 608 27.08 -10.09 -3.53
CA ASP A 608 27.62 -11.22 -2.75
C ASP A 608 26.57 -12.24 -2.28
N ASP A 609 25.56 -12.47 -3.12
CA ASP A 609 24.44 -13.36 -2.84
C ASP A 609 23.71 -13.02 -1.52
N GLN A 610 23.73 -11.74 -1.13
CA GLN A 610 22.98 -11.18 0.00
C GLN A 610 21.80 -10.34 -0.48
N CYS A 611 20.70 -10.36 0.26
CA CYS A 611 19.64 -9.37 0.06
C CYS A 611 20.09 -7.96 0.50
N GLN A 612 19.43 -6.94 -0.04
CA GLN A 612 19.53 -5.57 0.46
C GLN A 612 19.12 -5.51 1.94
N LYS A 613 19.70 -4.53 2.64
CA LYS A 613 19.27 -4.13 3.97
C LYS A 613 17.96 -3.36 3.94
N THR A 614 17.24 -3.43 5.05
CA THR A 614 16.11 -2.56 5.31
C THR A 614 16.58 -1.13 5.61
N THR A 615 15.94 -0.13 5.00
CA THR A 615 16.30 1.29 5.14
C THR A 615 15.07 2.13 5.47
N TYR A 616 15.23 3.11 6.36
CA TYR A 616 14.14 4.00 6.82
C TYR A 616 13.99 5.30 6.01
N HIS A 617 14.80 5.47 4.96
CA HIS A 617 14.90 6.70 4.18
C HIS A 617 15.01 6.38 2.68
N PRO A 618 14.51 7.26 1.81
CA PRO A 618 14.62 7.10 0.37
C PRO A 618 16.06 7.29 -0.13
N GLY A 619 16.36 6.76 -1.32
CA GLY A 619 17.62 6.99 -2.02
C GLY A 619 17.84 8.46 -2.41
N ASN A 620 19.10 8.79 -2.72
CA ASN A 620 19.54 10.14 -3.06
C ASN A 620 19.33 10.42 -4.55
N VAL A 621 18.36 11.27 -4.87
CA VAL A 621 18.13 11.71 -6.25
C VAL A 621 19.29 12.59 -6.70
N LYS A 622 19.87 12.26 -7.85
CA LYS A 622 21.00 12.97 -8.47
C LYS A 622 20.62 13.68 -9.78
N GLY A 623 19.49 13.29 -10.37
CA GLY A 623 18.90 13.95 -11.53
C GLY A 623 17.46 13.48 -11.78
N PHE A 624 16.62 14.40 -12.24
CA PHE A 624 15.24 14.13 -12.65
C PHE A 624 14.88 15.11 -13.77
N GLU A 625 14.41 14.60 -14.91
CA GLU A 625 14.00 15.41 -16.06
C GLU A 625 12.67 14.88 -16.61
N ASP A 626 11.78 15.80 -16.96
CA ASP A 626 10.52 15.50 -17.65
C ASP A 626 10.40 16.32 -18.93
N ASP A 627 11.35 16.12 -19.83
CA ASP A 627 11.31 16.73 -21.16
C ASP A 627 10.34 15.96 -22.10
N SER A 628 9.94 16.62 -23.19
CA SER A 628 9.05 16.10 -24.21
C SER A 628 9.55 14.85 -24.93
N ILE A 629 10.88 14.68 -25.09
CA ILE A 629 11.51 13.54 -25.74
C ILE A 629 12.24 12.65 -24.72
N VAL A 630 12.88 13.23 -23.71
CA VAL A 630 13.70 12.50 -22.74
C VAL A 630 13.14 12.66 -21.33
N LYS A 631 12.74 11.54 -20.72
CA LYS A 631 12.33 11.49 -19.31
C LYS A 631 13.39 10.74 -18.53
N TYR A 632 13.85 11.28 -17.41
CA TYR A 632 15.05 10.81 -16.72
C TYR A 632 14.86 10.76 -15.22
N ILE A 633 15.40 9.73 -14.60
CA ILE A 633 15.59 9.64 -13.16
C ILE A 633 16.92 8.97 -12.86
N ASP A 634 17.67 9.50 -11.90
CA ASP A 634 18.94 8.97 -11.44
C ASP A 634 19.04 9.05 -9.92
N VAL A 635 19.19 7.89 -9.28
CA VAL A 635 19.17 7.75 -7.83
C VAL A 635 20.30 6.85 -7.37
N ASP A 636 20.95 7.25 -6.28
CA ASP A 636 22.01 6.50 -5.61
C ASP A 636 21.58 6.09 -4.19
N ALA A 637 21.80 4.82 -3.83
CA ALA A 637 21.42 4.26 -2.53
C ALA A 637 22.47 3.26 -2.02
N PRO A 638 23.70 3.71 -1.73
CA PRO A 638 24.79 2.82 -1.35
C PRO A 638 24.56 2.08 -0.02
N ASP A 639 23.70 2.63 0.85
CA ASP A 639 23.44 2.13 2.20
C ASP A 639 22.66 0.81 2.26
N VAL A 640 22.16 0.32 1.11
CA VAL A 640 21.47 -0.97 1.03
C VAL A 640 22.41 -2.17 1.16
N TYR A 641 23.72 -1.99 1.02
CA TYR A 641 24.76 -3.00 1.26
C TYR A 641 25.93 -2.42 2.05
N ASP A 642 26.50 -3.18 2.99
CA ASP A 642 27.65 -2.73 3.80
C ASP A 642 28.93 -2.55 2.99
N ASN A 643 29.08 -3.35 1.95
CA ASN A 643 30.28 -3.50 1.15
C ASN A 643 30.14 -2.80 -0.21
N ALA A 644 29.18 -1.88 -0.38
CA ALA A 644 28.99 -1.11 -1.60
C ALA A 644 29.24 0.39 -1.39
N ASP A 645 30.13 0.98 -2.20
CA ASP A 645 30.37 2.43 -2.21
C ASP A 645 29.36 3.18 -3.11
N MET A 646 28.71 2.45 -4.02
CA MET A 646 27.74 2.97 -4.97
C MET A 646 26.74 1.88 -5.29
N TYR A 647 25.47 2.24 -5.28
CA TYR A 647 24.38 1.43 -5.78
C TYR A 647 23.44 2.41 -6.48
N ASN A 648 23.79 2.74 -7.72
CA ASN A 648 23.23 3.84 -8.48
C ASN A 648 22.53 3.33 -9.72
N ARG A 649 21.35 3.86 -10.01
CA ARG A 649 20.61 3.52 -11.22
C ARG A 649 20.06 4.76 -11.88
N SER A 650 20.33 4.88 -13.18
CA SER A 650 19.80 5.94 -14.03
C SER A 650 18.95 5.34 -15.14
N LEU A 651 17.69 5.75 -15.22
CA LEU A 651 16.72 5.34 -16.24
C LEU A 651 16.36 6.53 -17.13
N SER A 652 16.41 6.34 -18.44
CA SER A 652 15.94 7.30 -19.45
C SER A 652 14.86 6.68 -20.31
N MET A 653 13.64 7.20 -20.29
CA MET A 653 12.58 6.85 -21.24
C MET A 653 12.61 7.83 -22.41
N ILE A 654 12.78 7.31 -23.63
CA ILE A 654 12.98 8.09 -24.85
C ILE A 654 11.76 7.95 -25.76
N GLU A 655 11.11 9.08 -26.03
CA GLU A 655 10.00 9.17 -26.98
C GLU A 655 10.49 8.89 -28.41
N VAL A 656 9.88 7.93 -29.09
CA VAL A 656 10.08 7.69 -30.52
C VAL A 656 8.99 8.39 -31.32
N SER A 657 7.74 8.17 -30.93
CA SER A 657 6.52 8.74 -31.51
C SER A 657 5.37 8.51 -30.52
N PRO A 658 4.20 9.16 -30.67
CA PRO A 658 3.06 8.95 -29.78
C PRO A 658 2.76 7.45 -29.54
N GLY A 659 2.74 7.05 -28.28
CA GLY A 659 2.51 5.67 -27.84
C GLY A 659 3.68 4.71 -28.05
N LYS A 660 4.86 5.16 -28.49
CA LYS A 660 6.09 4.36 -28.66
C LYS A 660 7.29 5.02 -28.00
N ALA A 661 7.95 4.28 -27.13
CA ALA A 661 9.18 4.70 -26.46
C ALA A 661 10.06 3.48 -26.18
N TYR A 662 11.33 3.73 -25.89
CA TYR A 662 12.24 2.74 -25.33
C TYR A 662 12.88 3.30 -24.05
N ILE A 663 13.42 2.43 -23.21
CA ILE A 663 14.05 2.80 -21.95
C ILE A 663 15.52 2.40 -22.00
N VAL A 664 16.42 3.29 -21.58
CA VAL A 664 17.84 3.01 -21.37
C VAL A 664 18.13 2.98 -19.88
N ASP A 665 18.83 1.94 -19.43
CA ASP A 665 19.10 1.66 -18.03
C ASP A 665 20.60 1.46 -17.81
N PHE A 666 21.17 2.30 -16.94
CA PHE A 666 22.53 2.13 -16.46
C PHE A 666 22.51 1.89 -14.95
N PHE A 667 22.80 0.64 -14.56
CA PHE A 667 22.89 0.25 -13.15
C PHE A 667 24.37 0.09 -12.76
N ARG A 668 24.88 1.00 -11.93
CA ARG A 668 26.25 1.01 -11.43
C ARG A 668 26.31 0.50 -9.99
N VAL A 669 27.18 -0.47 -9.77
CA VAL A 669 27.45 -1.02 -8.44
C VAL A 669 28.97 -1.14 -8.25
N SER A 670 29.48 -0.62 -7.15
CA SER A 670 30.88 -0.82 -6.75
C SER A 670 30.97 -1.40 -5.35
N GLY A 671 31.80 -2.42 -5.18
CA GLY A 671 31.87 -3.20 -3.96
C GLY A 671 31.88 -4.70 -4.23
N GLY A 672 31.98 -5.49 -3.17
CA GLY A 672 31.83 -6.95 -3.21
C GLY A 672 32.74 -7.72 -4.18
N GLU A 673 32.41 -8.99 -4.37
CA GLU A 673 33.10 -9.91 -5.28
C GLU A 673 32.17 -10.54 -6.35
N LEU A 674 30.87 -10.42 -6.17
CA LEU A 674 29.84 -10.99 -7.02
C LEU A 674 28.66 -10.02 -7.16
N HIS A 675 28.33 -9.66 -8.39
CA HIS A 675 27.11 -8.91 -8.70
C HIS A 675 26.19 -9.75 -9.58
N ARG A 676 24.91 -9.85 -9.22
CA ARG A 676 23.88 -10.49 -10.04
C ARG A 676 22.77 -9.50 -10.36
N PHE A 677 22.70 -9.08 -11.62
CA PHE A 677 21.56 -8.34 -12.13
C PHE A 677 20.40 -9.31 -12.38
N SER A 678 19.23 -9.03 -11.81
CA SER A 678 17.98 -9.78 -11.99
C SER A 678 17.00 -8.96 -12.80
N LEU A 679 16.38 -9.58 -13.81
CA LEU A 679 15.35 -8.97 -14.66
C LEU A 679 14.29 -10.01 -15.00
N HIS A 680 13.02 -9.62 -14.96
CA HIS A 680 11.94 -10.46 -15.47
C HIS A 680 10.86 -9.65 -16.18
N GLY A 681 10.13 -10.31 -17.08
CA GLY A 681 8.88 -9.80 -17.64
C GLY A 681 7.66 -10.35 -16.89
N GLY A 682 6.48 -10.00 -17.38
CA GLY A 682 5.20 -10.60 -16.97
C GLY A 682 5.04 -12.05 -17.44
N GLU A 683 3.85 -12.63 -17.24
CA GLU A 683 3.59 -14.02 -17.64
C GLU A 683 3.81 -14.20 -19.15
N GLY A 684 4.68 -15.13 -19.53
CA GLY A 684 4.97 -15.37 -20.94
C GLY A 684 6.25 -16.16 -21.15
N PRO A 685 6.43 -16.82 -22.31
CA PRO A 685 7.68 -17.48 -22.63
C PRO A 685 8.80 -16.43 -22.82
N LEU A 686 10.01 -16.79 -22.40
CA LEU A 686 11.25 -16.04 -22.61
C LEU A 686 12.14 -16.75 -23.63
N THR A 687 12.49 -16.04 -24.71
CA THR A 687 13.50 -16.45 -25.69
C THR A 687 14.76 -15.60 -25.53
N MET A 688 15.93 -16.22 -25.60
CA MET A 688 17.21 -15.53 -25.52
C MET A 688 18.04 -15.69 -26.79
N LYS A 689 18.75 -14.63 -27.20
CA LYS A 689 19.69 -14.61 -28.33
C LYS A 689 21.04 -14.04 -27.88
N GLY A 690 22.09 -14.35 -28.65
CA GLY A 690 23.48 -13.97 -28.30
C GLY A 690 24.10 -14.84 -27.19
N VAL A 691 23.40 -15.92 -26.80
CA VAL A 691 23.83 -16.88 -25.78
C VAL A 691 23.31 -18.26 -26.13
N GLU A 692 24.15 -19.27 -25.89
CA GLU A 692 23.77 -20.67 -25.95
C GLU A 692 23.63 -21.18 -24.51
N LEU A 693 22.40 -21.54 -24.13
CA LEU A 693 22.06 -21.95 -22.78
C LEU A 693 22.00 -23.48 -22.68
N GLU A 694 22.55 -24.02 -21.60
CA GLU A 694 22.47 -25.43 -21.26
C GLU A 694 21.52 -25.66 -20.10
N LYS A 695 20.61 -26.61 -20.23
CA LYS A 695 19.72 -27.00 -19.13
C LYS A 695 20.51 -27.62 -17.97
N LYS A 696 20.21 -27.19 -16.74
CA LYS A 696 20.78 -27.74 -15.50
C LYS A 696 19.67 -28.30 -14.60
N PRO A 697 19.91 -29.41 -13.88
CA PRO A 697 18.98 -29.91 -12.87
C PRO A 697 18.99 -29.00 -11.62
N GLY A 698 18.04 -29.22 -10.71
CA GLY A 698 17.96 -28.49 -9.44
C GLY A 698 17.49 -27.04 -9.59
N THR A 699 18.15 -26.15 -8.86
CA THR A 699 17.85 -24.71 -8.79
C THR A 699 19.12 -23.90 -9.04
N VAL A 700 19.01 -22.57 -9.12
CA VAL A 700 20.19 -21.71 -9.30
C VAL A 700 21.15 -21.81 -8.10
N ALA A 701 20.66 -22.19 -6.92
CA ALA A 701 21.50 -22.47 -5.75
C ALA A 701 22.38 -23.72 -5.90
N GLY A 702 22.03 -24.64 -6.81
CA GLY A 702 22.83 -25.83 -7.08
C GLY A 702 22.02 -26.98 -7.69
N VAL A 703 22.76 -27.88 -8.35
CA VAL A 703 22.21 -29.02 -9.09
C VAL A 703 21.41 -30.01 -8.23
N ASP A 704 21.76 -30.12 -6.95
CA ASP A 704 21.13 -31.03 -5.98
C ASP A 704 20.29 -30.26 -4.93
N ILE A 705 19.97 -28.99 -5.20
CA ILE A 705 19.18 -28.14 -4.30
C ILE A 705 17.75 -28.08 -4.82
N ALA A 706 16.80 -28.54 -4.00
CA ALA A 706 15.38 -28.51 -4.30
C ALA A 706 14.81 -27.08 -4.18
N TYR A 707 13.67 -26.84 -4.83
CA TYR A 707 12.97 -25.57 -4.76
C TYR A 707 12.66 -25.17 -3.30
N GLY A 708 13.11 -23.98 -2.88
CA GLY A 708 12.91 -23.45 -1.53
C GLY A 708 13.71 -24.12 -0.41
N ASP A 709 14.66 -25.01 -0.75
CA ASP A 709 15.61 -25.56 0.22
C ASP A 709 16.65 -24.49 0.58
N ASN A 710 16.77 -24.18 1.87
CA ASN A 710 17.78 -23.30 2.42
C ASN A 710 18.49 -24.01 3.57
N ARG A 711 19.61 -24.65 3.27
CA ARG A 711 20.40 -25.44 4.25
C ARG A 711 21.01 -24.56 5.36
N ASP A 712 21.17 -23.27 5.10
CA ASP A 712 21.72 -22.28 6.01
C ASP A 712 20.64 -21.40 6.65
N ARG A 713 19.37 -21.81 6.64
CA ARG A 713 18.24 -21.05 7.22
C ARG A 713 18.44 -20.66 8.69
N HIS A 714 19.26 -21.42 9.42
CA HIS A 714 19.67 -21.11 10.80
C HIS A 714 20.63 -19.92 10.92
N LYS A 715 21.24 -19.47 9.82
CA LYS A 715 22.17 -18.33 9.73
C LYS A 715 21.51 -17.06 9.17
N GLY A 716 20.37 -17.19 8.50
CA GLY A 716 19.65 -16.07 7.88
C GLY A 716 18.70 -16.50 6.77
N VAL A 717 18.23 -15.53 5.99
CA VAL A 717 17.25 -15.73 4.91
C VAL A 717 17.84 -16.33 3.62
N GLY A 718 19.17 -16.54 3.57
CA GLY A 718 19.85 -17.09 2.40
C GLY A 718 19.88 -16.13 1.22
N SER A 719 20.22 -16.65 0.04
CA SER A 719 20.39 -15.87 -1.20
C SER A 719 19.15 -15.80 -2.09
N GLY A 720 18.07 -16.52 -1.72
CA GLY A 720 16.88 -16.72 -2.56
C GLY A 720 17.10 -17.56 -3.83
N LEU A 721 18.33 -17.97 -4.17
CA LEU A 721 18.63 -18.69 -5.42
C LEU A 721 17.93 -20.06 -5.53
N SER A 722 17.54 -20.68 -4.41
CA SER A 722 16.78 -21.94 -4.43
C SER A 722 15.31 -21.77 -4.83
N TYR A 723 14.81 -20.54 -4.95
CA TYR A 723 13.47 -20.25 -5.46
C TYR A 723 13.43 -20.05 -6.98
N LEU A 724 14.59 -20.14 -7.65
CA LEU A 724 14.70 -20.12 -9.10
C LEU A 724 15.00 -21.53 -9.64
N TYR A 725 14.05 -22.08 -10.40
CA TYR A 725 14.07 -23.46 -10.90
C TYR A 725 13.92 -23.53 -12.44
N ASP A 726 14.00 -24.72 -13.02
CA ASP A 726 14.00 -24.93 -14.48
C ASP A 726 15.14 -24.12 -15.15
N VAL A 727 16.35 -24.36 -14.66
CA VAL A 727 17.53 -23.55 -14.94
C VAL A 727 18.12 -23.88 -16.30
N GLU A 728 18.42 -22.84 -17.06
CA GLU A 728 19.27 -22.89 -18.26
C GLU A 728 20.41 -21.87 -18.08
N GLN A 729 21.66 -22.25 -18.34
CA GLN A 729 22.84 -21.44 -17.97
C GLN A 729 23.91 -21.43 -19.06
N CYS A 730 24.63 -20.32 -19.18
CA CYS A 730 25.84 -20.17 -20.00
C CYS A 730 26.95 -19.52 -19.16
N ASN A 731 28.15 -20.13 -19.13
CA ASN A 731 29.32 -19.64 -18.39
C ASN A 731 30.32 -18.83 -19.23
N SER A 732 30.06 -18.72 -20.53
CA SER A 732 30.89 -17.94 -21.46
C SER A 732 29.99 -17.17 -22.44
N PRO A 733 29.11 -16.28 -21.92
CA PRO A 733 28.17 -15.54 -22.75
C PRO A 733 28.87 -14.51 -23.65
N GLY A 734 28.20 -14.13 -24.74
CA GLY A 734 28.63 -12.99 -25.55
C GLY A 734 28.44 -11.65 -24.83
N ASN A 735 28.83 -10.56 -25.49
CA ASN A 735 28.73 -9.21 -24.92
C ASN A 735 27.41 -8.48 -25.23
N ASN A 736 26.51 -9.12 -25.99
CA ASN A 736 25.20 -8.58 -26.36
C ASN A 736 24.18 -9.70 -26.27
N ILE A 737 23.34 -9.63 -25.25
CA ILE A 737 22.31 -10.62 -24.95
C ILE A 737 20.97 -9.99 -25.22
N GLU A 738 20.14 -10.64 -26.05
CA GLU A 738 18.75 -10.23 -26.24
C GLU A 738 17.84 -11.18 -25.48
N ALA A 739 16.95 -10.66 -24.65
CA ALA A 739 15.90 -11.40 -23.95
C ALA A 739 14.54 -10.89 -24.41
N ILE A 740 13.67 -11.77 -24.89
CA ILE A 740 12.36 -11.42 -25.45
C ILE A 740 11.30 -12.22 -24.71
N TRP A 741 10.51 -11.53 -23.89
CA TRP A 741 9.30 -12.08 -23.28
C TRP A 741 8.11 -11.83 -24.21
N GLN A 742 7.29 -12.87 -24.44
CA GLN A 742 5.96 -12.71 -25.04
C GLN A 742 4.93 -12.59 -23.91
N VAL A 743 4.81 -11.39 -23.35
CA VAL A 743 4.00 -11.13 -22.17
C VAL A 743 2.52 -11.21 -22.51
N LYS A 744 1.79 -12.08 -21.83
CA LYS A 744 0.35 -12.27 -21.99
C LYS A 744 -0.43 -11.19 -21.26
N ASP A 745 -1.60 -10.86 -21.79
CA ASP A 745 -2.63 -10.12 -21.07
C ASP A 745 -3.32 -11.01 -20.02
N THR A 746 -2.57 -11.34 -18.96
CA THR A 746 -3.01 -12.25 -17.88
C THR A 746 -4.34 -11.83 -17.25
N TRP A 747 -4.58 -10.52 -17.17
CA TRP A 747 -5.74 -9.92 -16.52
C TRP A 747 -6.82 -9.45 -17.51
N GLY A 748 -6.64 -9.69 -18.81
CA GLY A 748 -7.61 -9.32 -19.85
C GLY A 748 -7.87 -7.82 -19.98
N VAL A 749 -6.90 -6.97 -19.63
CA VAL A 749 -7.05 -5.49 -19.62
C VAL A 749 -7.34 -4.92 -21.00
N THR A 750 -6.88 -5.59 -22.05
CA THR A 750 -7.12 -5.23 -23.45
C THR A 750 -8.44 -5.77 -23.99
N LYS A 751 -9.17 -6.56 -23.19
CA LYS A 751 -10.44 -7.23 -23.55
C LYS A 751 -10.29 -8.12 -24.79
N GLY A 752 -9.16 -8.85 -24.88
CA GLY A 752 -8.87 -9.78 -25.96
C GLY A 752 -8.39 -9.13 -27.26
N LYS A 753 -8.08 -7.82 -27.25
CA LYS A 753 -7.51 -7.14 -28.43
C LYS A 753 -6.05 -7.50 -28.67
N ILE A 754 -5.31 -7.77 -27.59
CA ILE A 754 -3.90 -8.15 -27.63
C ILE A 754 -3.76 -9.48 -26.92
N GLU A 755 -3.27 -10.50 -27.62
CA GLU A 755 -2.98 -11.81 -27.01
C GLU A 755 -1.69 -11.75 -26.19
N SER A 756 -0.65 -11.15 -26.77
CA SER A 756 0.64 -10.93 -26.12
C SER A 756 1.38 -9.71 -26.64
N ILE A 757 2.22 -9.12 -25.79
CA ILE A 757 3.14 -8.03 -26.09
C ILE A 757 4.57 -8.57 -26.08
N SER A 758 5.38 -8.17 -27.07
CA SER A 758 6.82 -8.42 -27.01
C SER A 758 7.48 -7.40 -26.09
N PHE A 759 8.07 -7.86 -24.99
CA PHE A 759 8.98 -7.09 -24.16
C PHE A 759 10.41 -7.57 -24.44
N LYS A 760 11.21 -6.72 -25.08
CA LYS A 760 12.59 -7.02 -25.46
C LYS A 760 13.56 -6.23 -24.59
N ALA A 761 14.52 -6.93 -24.00
CA ALA A 761 15.65 -6.35 -23.31
C ALA A 761 16.94 -6.69 -24.05
N TRP A 762 17.79 -5.69 -24.29
CA TRP A 762 19.18 -5.89 -24.63
C TRP A 762 20.02 -5.69 -23.39
N LEU A 763 20.96 -6.58 -23.15
CA LEU A 763 21.92 -6.47 -22.08
C LEU A 763 23.32 -6.45 -22.68
N LEU A 764 24.02 -5.34 -22.47
CA LEU A 764 25.29 -5.00 -23.10
C LEU A 764 26.44 -5.03 -22.09
N GLY A 765 27.59 -5.54 -22.54
CA GLY A 765 28.82 -5.63 -21.77
C GLY A 765 29.23 -7.07 -21.49
N SER A 766 30.31 -7.26 -20.73
CA SER A 766 30.85 -8.59 -20.44
C SER A 766 30.27 -9.20 -19.17
N PHE A 767 29.94 -10.49 -19.23
CA PHE A 767 29.36 -11.26 -18.12
C PHE A 767 30.15 -12.54 -17.88
N SER A 768 30.23 -12.95 -16.62
CA SER A 768 30.78 -14.25 -16.22
C SER A 768 29.80 -15.39 -16.44
N GLU A 769 28.50 -15.10 -16.35
CA GLU A 769 27.45 -16.10 -16.47
C GLU A 769 26.13 -15.42 -16.85
N ILE A 770 25.33 -16.10 -17.66
CA ILE A 770 23.94 -15.75 -17.97
C ILE A 770 23.06 -16.95 -17.58
N ILE A 771 21.99 -16.68 -16.84
CA ILE A 771 21.07 -17.70 -16.33
C ILE A 771 19.65 -17.32 -16.73
N LYS A 772 18.89 -18.29 -17.23
CA LYS A 772 17.45 -18.25 -17.39
C LYS A 772 16.83 -19.22 -16.39
N ALA A 773 15.83 -18.77 -15.64
CA ALA A 773 15.12 -19.61 -14.67
C ALA A 773 13.67 -19.16 -14.49
N LYS A 774 12.89 -19.95 -13.77
CA LYS A 774 11.52 -19.62 -13.36
C LYS A 774 11.47 -19.35 -11.87
N GLY A 775 10.76 -18.30 -11.48
CA GLY A 775 10.39 -17.99 -10.10
C GLY A 775 8.87 -17.93 -9.95
N LYS A 776 8.34 -18.30 -8.79
CA LYS A 776 6.88 -18.27 -8.57
C LYS A 776 6.46 -16.97 -7.87
N PRO A 777 5.56 -16.16 -8.44
CA PRO A 777 4.90 -15.13 -7.63
C PRO A 777 4.04 -15.79 -6.54
N PRO A 778 3.50 -15.04 -5.57
CA PRO A 778 2.54 -15.55 -4.59
C PRO A 778 1.41 -16.36 -5.25
N GLN A 779 1.20 -17.63 -4.88
CA GLN A 779 0.21 -18.50 -5.56
C GLN A 779 -1.16 -18.50 -4.89
N ASN A 780 -1.29 -17.92 -3.70
CA ASN A 780 -2.56 -17.80 -2.99
C ASN A 780 -3.43 -16.60 -3.41
N LYS A 781 -3.04 -15.85 -4.45
CA LYS A 781 -3.84 -14.75 -5.02
C LYS A 781 -4.51 -15.25 -6.31
N PRO A 782 -5.85 -15.36 -6.35
CA PRO A 782 -6.53 -15.82 -7.55
C PRO A 782 -6.17 -14.96 -8.78
N GLY A 783 -5.79 -15.64 -9.86
CA GLY A 783 -5.38 -14.99 -11.12
C GLY A 783 -3.89 -14.72 -11.26
N ASN A 784 -3.08 -14.85 -10.21
CA ASN A 784 -1.62 -14.69 -10.33
C ASN A 784 -1.01 -15.70 -11.32
N PRO A 785 0.05 -15.31 -12.06
CA PRO A 785 0.79 -16.23 -12.92
C PRO A 785 1.34 -17.44 -12.16
N LYS A 786 1.42 -18.60 -12.81
CA LYS A 786 2.06 -19.79 -12.20
C LYS A 786 3.56 -19.62 -11.95
N TYR A 787 4.21 -18.84 -12.81
CA TYR A 787 5.62 -18.49 -12.73
C TYR A 787 5.90 -17.26 -13.60
N LEU A 788 7.04 -16.63 -13.35
CA LEU A 788 7.66 -15.60 -14.20
C LEU A 788 9.02 -16.13 -14.67
N ASN A 789 9.44 -15.75 -15.88
CA ASN A 789 10.76 -16.10 -16.40
C ASN A 789 11.77 -14.99 -16.04
N TYR A 790 12.83 -15.37 -15.34
CA TYR A 790 13.92 -14.51 -14.90
C TYR A 790 15.14 -14.69 -15.78
N LEU A 791 15.82 -13.58 -16.05
CA LEU A 791 17.17 -13.47 -16.55
C LEU A 791 18.08 -13.00 -15.40
N LEU A 792 19.14 -13.75 -15.12
CA LEU A 792 20.22 -13.30 -14.26
C LEU A 792 21.49 -13.09 -15.08
N ALA A 793 22.15 -11.94 -14.89
CA ALA A 793 23.45 -11.65 -15.46
C ALA A 793 24.48 -11.42 -14.37
N VAL A 794 25.57 -12.18 -14.43
CA VAL A 794 26.52 -12.28 -13.32
C VAL A 794 27.86 -11.68 -13.69
N LYS A 795 28.45 -10.93 -12.77
CA LYS A 795 29.85 -10.48 -12.84
C LYS A 795 30.60 -10.94 -11.58
N ARG A 796 31.82 -11.44 -11.76
CA ARG A 796 32.71 -11.92 -10.69
C ARG A 796 34.07 -11.25 -10.76
N GLY A 797 34.67 -10.96 -9.62
CA GLY A 797 36.02 -10.35 -9.52
C GLY A 797 36.26 -9.82 -8.11
N ARG A 798 37.46 -9.29 -7.80
CA ARG A 798 37.72 -8.66 -6.50
C ARG A 798 37.46 -7.16 -6.57
N GLY A 799 36.72 -6.59 -5.61
CA GLY A 799 36.43 -5.16 -5.53
C GLY A 799 35.73 -4.65 -6.79
N LEU A 800 34.64 -5.33 -7.16
CA LEU A 800 33.99 -5.12 -8.45
C LEU A 800 33.54 -3.67 -8.64
N LYS A 801 33.66 -3.20 -9.88
CA LYS A 801 33.04 -1.97 -10.38
C LYS A 801 32.26 -2.32 -11.62
N SER A 802 30.97 -2.56 -11.43
CA SER A 802 30.09 -3.05 -12.49
C SER A 802 29.17 -1.95 -12.97
N ARG A 803 29.06 -1.81 -14.28
CA ARG A 803 27.90 -1.20 -14.93
C ARG A 803 27.15 -2.29 -15.68
N PHE A 804 25.85 -2.39 -15.43
CA PHE A 804 24.93 -3.13 -16.29
C PHE A 804 24.27 -2.09 -17.20
N THR A 805 24.49 -2.24 -18.51
CA THR A 805 23.87 -1.38 -19.53
C THR A 805 22.77 -2.20 -20.19
N SER A 806 21.54 -1.72 -20.12
CA SER A 806 20.40 -2.37 -20.78
C SER A 806 19.51 -1.38 -21.50
N VAL A 807 18.84 -1.87 -22.54
CA VAL A 807 17.81 -1.13 -23.28
C VAL A 807 16.56 -1.99 -23.33
N TYR A 808 15.40 -1.37 -23.13
CA TYR A 808 14.11 -2.03 -23.06
C TYR A 808 13.15 -1.44 -24.11
N GLU A 809 12.48 -2.32 -24.85
CA GLU A 809 11.47 -1.93 -25.83
C GLU A 809 10.25 -2.85 -25.70
N ALA A 810 9.06 -2.26 -25.73
CA ALA A 810 7.80 -2.98 -25.82
C ALA A 810 7.11 -2.69 -27.15
N TYR A 811 6.62 -3.73 -27.83
CA TYR A 811 5.99 -3.56 -29.14
C TYR A 811 4.93 -4.61 -29.45
N GLU A 812 3.98 -4.22 -30.30
CA GLU A 812 3.06 -5.11 -31.01
C GLU A 812 3.58 -5.30 -32.44
N GLY A 813 3.83 -6.54 -32.86
CA GLY A 813 4.32 -6.83 -34.20
C GLY A 813 5.82 -6.63 -34.36
N GLN A 814 6.26 -5.46 -34.84
CA GLN A 814 7.66 -5.20 -35.18
C GLN A 814 8.32 -4.19 -34.22
N PRO A 815 9.60 -4.38 -33.87
CA PRO A 815 10.36 -3.43 -33.06
C PRO A 815 10.65 -2.13 -33.83
N GLU A 816 10.74 -1.01 -33.13
CA GLU A 816 11.27 0.25 -33.64
C GLU A 816 12.80 0.25 -33.63
N ILE A 817 13.43 -0.40 -32.66
CA ILE A 817 14.89 -0.52 -32.60
C ILE A 817 15.35 -1.56 -33.63
N VAL A 818 16.02 -1.06 -34.67
CA VAL A 818 16.61 -1.88 -35.75
C VAL A 818 17.99 -2.38 -35.35
N HIS A 819 18.79 -1.53 -34.73
CA HIS A 819 20.13 -1.87 -34.28
C HIS A 819 20.47 -1.13 -32.99
N LEU A 820 21.21 -1.81 -32.13
CA LEU A 820 21.67 -1.30 -30.84
C LEU A 820 23.11 -1.73 -30.61
N GLU A 821 23.95 -0.79 -30.21
CA GLU A 821 25.31 -1.06 -29.77
C GLU A 821 25.73 -0.18 -28.59
N GLU A 822 26.62 -0.68 -27.74
CA GLU A 822 27.29 0.12 -26.72
C GLU A 822 28.38 0.95 -27.42
N VAL A 823 28.40 2.26 -27.18
CA VAL A 823 29.38 3.16 -27.83
C VAL A 823 30.72 3.12 -27.13
N SER A 824 31.79 3.31 -27.89
CA SER A 824 33.13 3.48 -27.31
C SER A 824 33.23 4.79 -26.54
N ILE A 825 33.81 4.76 -25.34
CA ILE A 825 34.02 5.94 -24.50
C ILE A 825 35.51 6.06 -24.16
N LYS A 826 36.09 7.22 -24.48
CA LYS A 826 37.49 7.58 -24.18
C LYS A 826 37.51 8.82 -23.30
N VAL A 827 38.37 8.83 -22.30
CA VAL A 827 38.59 10.04 -21.48
C VAL A 827 39.56 10.95 -22.23
N MET A 828 39.20 12.21 -22.40
CA MET A 828 40.03 13.18 -23.12
C MET A 828 41.27 13.60 -22.31
N ASP A 829 41.12 13.73 -20.99
CA ASP A 829 42.22 13.96 -20.05
C ASP A 829 42.21 12.90 -18.93
N PRO A 830 42.97 11.79 -19.07
CA PRO A 830 42.97 10.71 -18.08
C PRO A 830 43.38 11.15 -16.67
N GLY A 831 44.16 12.24 -16.52
CA GLY A 831 44.58 12.76 -15.22
C GLY A 831 43.45 13.46 -14.45
N SER A 832 42.38 13.85 -15.14
CA SER A 832 41.23 14.57 -14.57
C SER A 832 40.16 13.66 -13.93
N MET A 833 40.16 12.36 -14.25
CA MET A 833 39.06 11.46 -13.88
C MET A 833 39.30 10.73 -12.56
N LYS A 834 38.30 10.72 -11.67
CA LYS A 834 38.25 9.85 -10.50
C LYS A 834 37.51 8.54 -10.82
N GLY A 835 38.22 7.46 -11.13
CA GLY A 835 37.62 6.13 -11.31
C GLY A 835 38.10 5.41 -12.56
N HIS A 836 37.36 4.36 -12.99
CA HIS A 836 37.64 3.65 -14.25
C HIS A 836 36.65 4.12 -15.32
N PRO A 837 37.08 4.46 -16.56
CA PRO A 837 36.22 5.12 -17.56
C PRO A 837 34.94 4.32 -17.88
N GLY A 838 35.11 3.02 -18.17
CA GLY A 838 34.00 2.11 -18.50
C GLY A 838 33.08 1.76 -17.32
N TYR A 839 33.33 2.30 -16.13
CA TYR A 839 32.42 2.22 -14.99
C TYR A 839 31.68 3.56 -14.82
N VAL A 840 32.43 4.67 -14.81
CA VAL A 840 31.87 5.99 -14.52
C VAL A 840 30.99 6.53 -15.65
N ALA A 841 31.36 6.28 -16.92
CA ALA A 841 30.64 6.78 -18.08
C ALA A 841 30.27 5.65 -19.06
N GLY A 842 29.01 5.62 -19.47
CA GLY A 842 28.41 4.63 -20.36
C GLY A 842 27.58 5.30 -21.45
N GLY A 843 27.31 4.58 -22.53
CA GLY A 843 26.42 5.09 -23.56
C GLY A 843 25.95 4.02 -24.53
N VAL A 844 24.87 4.33 -25.23
CA VAL A 844 24.32 3.47 -26.28
C VAL A 844 24.00 4.28 -27.52
N LYS A 845 24.05 3.60 -28.66
CA LYS A 845 23.64 4.12 -29.96
C LYS A 845 22.51 3.25 -30.49
N VAL A 846 21.39 3.89 -30.81
CA VAL A 846 20.13 3.25 -31.16
C VAL A 846 19.73 3.69 -32.57
N LEU A 847 19.72 2.77 -33.53
CA LEU A 847 19.17 3.00 -34.86
C LEU A 847 17.69 2.61 -34.85
N LEU A 848 16.83 3.58 -35.16
CA LEU A 848 15.39 3.40 -35.24
C LEU A 848 14.93 3.11 -36.68
N SER A 849 13.76 2.48 -36.81
CA SER A 849 13.12 2.09 -38.08
C SER A 849 12.97 3.25 -39.07
N GLY A 850 12.77 4.47 -38.56
CA GLY A 850 12.66 5.72 -39.34
C GLY A 850 13.98 6.30 -39.85
N GLY A 851 15.10 5.60 -39.64
CA GLY A 851 16.46 6.01 -40.04
C GLY A 851 17.10 7.06 -39.13
N THR A 852 16.47 7.38 -38.00
CA THR A 852 17.06 8.23 -36.95
C THR A 852 18.01 7.42 -36.09
N VAL A 853 19.09 8.05 -35.64
CA VAL A 853 20.08 7.48 -34.72
C VAL A 853 20.12 8.30 -33.45
N ASP A 854 19.82 7.65 -32.34
CA ASP A 854 19.90 8.25 -31.00
C ASP A 854 21.21 7.85 -30.32
N TYR A 855 21.88 8.80 -29.70
CA TYR A 855 23.01 8.59 -28.79
C TYR A 855 22.60 9.01 -27.39
N ILE A 856 22.79 8.11 -26.43
CA ILE A 856 22.48 8.35 -25.02
C ILE A 856 23.77 8.14 -24.24
N CYS A 857 24.22 9.17 -23.54
CA CYS A 857 25.44 9.19 -22.75
C CYS A 857 25.08 9.43 -21.28
N SER A 858 25.61 8.62 -20.37
CA SER A 858 25.40 8.72 -18.93
C SER A 858 26.74 8.70 -18.21
N SER A 859 26.97 9.63 -17.28
CA SER A 859 28.18 9.67 -16.44
C SER A 859 27.83 10.01 -14.99
N VAL A 860 28.61 9.48 -14.05
CA VAL A 860 28.61 9.90 -12.64
C VAL A 860 29.75 10.86 -12.28
N CYS A 861 30.47 11.35 -13.30
CA CYS A 861 31.52 12.37 -13.19
C CYS A 861 31.21 13.51 -14.16
N GLU A 862 30.67 14.61 -13.65
CA GLU A 862 30.22 15.76 -14.45
C GLU A 862 31.38 16.70 -14.87
N ASP A 863 32.55 16.57 -14.25
CA ASP A 863 33.76 17.36 -14.50
C ASP A 863 34.68 16.77 -15.58
N THR A 864 34.48 15.50 -15.92
CA THR A 864 35.30 14.75 -16.88
C THR A 864 34.74 14.88 -18.28
N GLU A 865 35.61 15.19 -19.25
CA GLU A 865 35.25 15.20 -20.67
C GLU A 865 35.51 13.84 -21.33
N PHE A 866 34.49 13.33 -22.02
CA PHE A 866 34.51 12.06 -22.72
C PHE A 866 34.37 12.28 -24.22
N LEU A 867 35.14 11.52 -25.00
CA LEU A 867 34.92 11.32 -26.43
C LEU A 867 34.14 10.02 -26.62
N VAL A 868 32.94 10.15 -27.18
CA VAL A 868 31.96 9.08 -27.37
C VAL A 868 31.79 8.81 -28.87
N ASP A 869 31.88 7.53 -29.26
CA ASP A 869 31.83 7.04 -30.65
C ASP A 869 32.77 7.81 -31.62
N ASP A 870 33.90 8.31 -31.11
CA ASP A 870 34.88 9.15 -31.84
C ASP A 870 34.31 10.39 -32.55
N LYS A 871 33.09 10.81 -32.17
CA LYS A 871 32.33 11.89 -32.84
C LYS A 871 31.67 12.87 -31.87
N ILE A 872 31.45 12.45 -30.62
CA ILE A 872 30.71 13.23 -29.62
C ILE A 872 31.64 13.60 -28.48
N ARG A 873 31.75 14.90 -28.17
CA ARG A 873 32.40 15.34 -26.93
C ARG A 873 31.32 15.60 -25.89
N PHE A 874 31.40 14.91 -24.76
CA PHE A 874 30.39 14.94 -23.72
C PHE A 874 31.02 15.21 -22.35
N LYS A 875 30.47 16.20 -21.63
CA LYS A 875 30.81 16.51 -20.25
C LYS A 875 29.55 16.89 -19.49
N GLY A 876 29.03 15.95 -18.70
CA GLY A 876 27.80 16.11 -17.94
C GLY A 876 27.31 14.79 -17.36
N ARG A 877 26.09 14.81 -16.81
CA ARG A 877 25.47 13.62 -16.21
C ARG A 877 24.63 12.81 -17.20
N LEU A 878 23.83 13.49 -18.02
CA LEU A 878 23.07 12.91 -19.13
C LEU A 878 23.25 13.76 -20.39
N GLY A 879 23.61 13.11 -21.49
CA GLY A 879 23.63 13.69 -22.83
C GLY A 879 22.79 12.84 -23.78
N PHE A 880 21.93 13.49 -24.56
CA PHE A 880 21.09 12.86 -25.58
C PHE A 880 21.24 13.60 -26.90
N LEU A 881 21.44 12.86 -27.99
CA LEU A 881 21.45 13.38 -29.36
C LEU A 881 20.59 12.49 -30.24
N ARG A 882 19.58 13.06 -30.90
CA ARG A 882 18.86 12.41 -32.00
C ARG A 882 19.36 12.98 -33.31
N THR A 883 19.79 12.11 -34.22
CA THR A 883 20.33 12.50 -35.52
C THR A 883 19.60 11.83 -36.67
N LYS A 884 19.62 12.44 -37.85
CA LYS A 884 19.18 11.81 -39.11
C LYS A 884 20.09 12.28 -40.24
N GLU A 885 20.56 11.33 -41.05
CA GLU A 885 21.48 11.60 -42.15
C GLU A 885 22.74 12.41 -41.71
N GLY A 886 23.20 12.16 -40.48
CA GLY A 886 24.38 12.82 -39.91
C GLY A 886 24.15 14.25 -39.40
N LYS A 887 22.90 14.74 -39.33
CA LYS A 887 22.54 16.04 -38.72
C LYS A 887 21.78 15.86 -37.42
N VAL A 888 22.00 16.73 -36.45
CA VAL A 888 21.27 16.75 -35.18
C VAL A 888 19.86 17.28 -35.41
N LEU A 889 18.86 16.52 -34.96
CA LEU A 889 17.44 16.89 -34.95
C LEU A 889 16.99 17.37 -33.58
N TYR A 890 17.60 16.83 -32.52
CA TYR A 890 17.32 17.21 -31.15
C TYR A 890 18.52 16.90 -30.27
N ALA A 891 18.81 17.76 -29.31
CA ALA A 891 19.86 17.54 -28.32
C ALA A 891 19.36 17.92 -26.92
N LEU A 892 19.78 17.15 -25.92
CA LEU A 892 19.54 17.44 -24.51
C LEU A 892 20.79 17.19 -23.69
N LEU A 893 21.10 18.13 -22.80
CA LEU A 893 22.21 18.05 -21.85
C LEU A 893 21.67 18.38 -20.46
N SER A 894 21.71 17.41 -19.55
CA SER A 894 21.35 17.59 -18.14
C SER A 894 22.59 17.46 -17.26
N LYS A 895 22.70 18.42 -16.32
CA LYS A 895 23.81 18.56 -15.38
C LYS A 895 25.17 18.44 -16.07
N GLY A 896 25.37 19.26 -17.10
CA GLY A 896 26.58 19.22 -17.94
C GLY A 896 26.92 20.56 -18.57
N THR A 897 28.12 20.64 -19.12
CA THR A 897 28.67 21.85 -19.75
C THR A 897 28.96 21.71 -21.24
N LEU A 898 29.09 20.47 -21.74
CA LEU A 898 29.44 20.22 -23.14
C LEU A 898 28.72 19.01 -23.74
N LEU A 899 28.11 19.22 -24.90
CA LEU A 899 27.65 18.18 -25.81
C LEU A 899 27.89 18.64 -27.26
N GLU A 900 29.00 18.21 -27.84
CA GLU A 900 29.36 18.52 -29.23
C GLU A 900 29.25 17.27 -30.09
N TYR A 901 28.82 17.43 -31.34
CA TYR A 901 28.71 16.36 -32.33
C TYR A 901 29.32 16.79 -33.65
N GLY A 902 30.19 15.95 -34.19
CA GLY A 902 30.82 16.15 -35.50
C GLY A 902 30.73 14.93 -36.39
N GLU A 903 30.11 15.05 -37.57
CA GLU A 903 30.12 14.00 -38.58
C GLU A 903 30.04 14.60 -40.00
N LYS A 904 30.85 14.08 -40.94
CA LYS A 904 30.77 14.40 -42.38
C LYS A 904 30.73 15.91 -42.70
N GLY A 905 31.50 16.70 -41.96
CA GLY A 905 31.57 18.16 -42.13
C GLY A 905 30.44 18.95 -41.46
N TYR A 906 29.44 18.28 -40.87
CA TYR A 906 28.48 18.90 -39.97
C TYR A 906 29.05 18.96 -38.56
N GLN A 907 28.82 20.09 -37.87
CA GLN A 907 29.22 20.33 -36.49
C GLN A 907 28.04 20.92 -35.73
N PHE A 908 27.84 20.45 -34.52
CA PHE A 908 26.82 20.92 -33.60
C PHE A 908 27.43 21.01 -32.20
N ALA A 909 27.03 22.01 -31.43
CA ALA A 909 27.46 22.18 -30.05
C ALA A 909 26.29 22.69 -29.20
N LEU A 910 26.00 21.99 -28.13
CA LEU A 910 25.15 22.43 -27.03
C LEU A 910 26.06 22.59 -25.80
N SER A 911 26.13 23.80 -25.28
CA SER A 911 26.99 24.11 -24.13
C SER A 911 26.20 24.81 -23.04
N SER A 912 26.70 24.68 -21.82
CA SER A 912 26.23 25.41 -20.66
C SER A 912 27.45 25.98 -19.93
N PRO A 913 27.40 27.23 -19.43
CA PRO A 913 28.51 27.82 -18.68
C PRO A 913 28.85 27.04 -17.39
N TYR A 914 27.87 26.34 -16.82
CA TYR A 914 28.00 25.53 -15.61
C TYR A 914 27.03 24.33 -15.65
N GLU A 915 27.36 23.26 -14.93
CA GLU A 915 26.54 22.05 -14.83
C GLU A 915 25.37 22.20 -13.85
N SER A 916 25.50 23.10 -12.88
CA SER A 916 24.48 23.36 -11.85
C SER A 916 24.60 24.78 -11.34
N ILE A 917 23.47 25.37 -10.97
CA ILE A 917 23.44 26.60 -10.19
C ILE A 917 23.67 26.21 -8.73
N ARG A 918 24.57 26.90 -8.04
CA ARG A 918 25.00 26.57 -6.67
C ARG A 918 24.84 27.76 -5.73
N GLY A 919 24.87 27.47 -4.44
CA GLY A 919 24.81 28.47 -3.39
C GLY A 919 24.62 27.84 -2.01
N CYS A 920 24.18 28.66 -1.06
CA CYS A 920 23.87 28.23 0.29
C CYS A 920 22.47 28.66 0.76
N ILE A 921 21.91 27.88 1.69
CA ILE A 921 20.67 28.21 2.38
C ILE A 921 20.95 29.30 3.42
N LYS A 922 20.21 30.41 3.35
CA LYS A 922 20.26 31.50 4.34
C LYS A 922 19.23 31.32 5.45
N ASP A 923 17.99 31.02 5.08
CA ASP A 923 16.88 30.74 5.99
C ASP A 923 15.84 29.85 5.28
N PHE A 924 14.86 29.33 6.01
CA PHE A 924 13.82 28.49 5.44
C PHE A 924 12.61 28.39 6.38
N GLU A 925 11.50 27.86 5.87
CA GLU A 925 10.30 27.65 6.68
C GLU A 925 10.57 26.70 7.86
N LYS A 926 10.27 27.14 9.09
CA LYS A 926 10.62 26.43 10.33
C LYS A 926 9.42 25.77 11.01
N GLN A 927 8.22 25.93 10.46
CA GLN A 927 6.97 25.40 10.99
C GLN A 927 6.17 24.66 9.92
N PHE A 928 5.22 23.83 10.34
CA PHE A 928 4.24 23.30 9.40
C PHE A 928 3.32 24.45 8.94
N SER A 929 3.35 24.73 7.64
CA SER A 929 2.59 25.78 6.96
C SER A 929 2.19 25.26 5.58
N GLU A 930 1.18 25.85 4.93
CA GLU A 930 0.88 25.57 3.51
C GLU A 930 1.87 26.28 2.56
N TYR A 931 2.56 27.29 3.07
CA TYR A 931 3.59 28.03 2.36
C TYR A 931 4.95 27.49 2.76
N HIS A 932 5.72 27.01 1.78
CA HIS A 932 7.02 26.41 2.00
C HIS A 932 8.07 27.18 1.21
N PHE A 933 9.14 27.60 1.88
CA PHE A 933 10.19 28.35 1.22
C PHE A 933 11.58 28.02 1.75
N VAL A 934 12.57 28.31 0.92
CA VAL A 934 13.98 28.47 1.29
C VAL A 934 14.45 29.83 0.78
N ASP A 935 15.16 30.55 1.62
CA ASP A 935 15.90 31.74 1.25
C ASP A 935 17.34 31.33 0.95
N VAL A 936 17.85 31.73 -0.20
CA VAL A 936 19.14 31.28 -0.74
C VAL A 936 20.01 32.45 -1.15
N ILE A 937 21.33 32.24 -1.07
CA ILE A 937 22.34 33.09 -1.68
C ILE A 937 22.99 32.26 -2.78
N PHE A 938 22.87 32.70 -4.02
CA PHE A 938 23.54 32.06 -5.15
C PHE A 938 25.02 32.43 -5.18
N ASP A 939 25.89 31.46 -5.49
CA ASP A 939 27.29 31.74 -5.82
C ASP A 939 27.36 32.60 -7.11
N GLN A 940 26.49 32.25 -8.07
CA GLN A 940 26.18 33.03 -9.26
C GLN A 940 24.68 32.90 -9.52
N ALA A 941 23.96 34.03 -9.52
CA ALA A 941 22.53 34.03 -9.79
C ALA A 941 22.23 33.60 -11.23
N PRO A 942 21.11 32.88 -11.48
CA PRO A 942 20.65 32.62 -12.84
C PRO A 942 20.28 33.92 -13.55
N ASP A 943 20.45 33.94 -14.87
CA ASP A 943 20.09 35.10 -15.71
C ASP A 943 18.59 35.42 -15.60
N LEU A 944 17.76 34.38 -15.58
CA LEU A 944 16.32 34.46 -15.37
C LEU A 944 15.86 33.45 -14.32
N LEU A 945 15.13 33.91 -13.30
CA LEU A 945 14.56 33.04 -12.26
C LEU A 945 13.55 32.03 -12.82
N THR A 946 12.93 32.31 -13.97
CA THR A 946 12.04 31.37 -14.65
C THR A 946 12.77 30.11 -15.12
N GLU A 947 14.09 30.12 -15.28
CA GLU A 947 14.88 28.93 -15.65
C GLU A 947 14.93 27.86 -14.54
N ILE A 948 14.71 28.26 -13.29
CA ILE A 948 14.75 27.34 -12.14
C ILE A 948 13.35 26.87 -11.71
N ILE A 949 12.28 27.51 -12.17
CA ILE A 949 10.90 27.07 -11.87
C ILE A 949 10.63 25.72 -12.54
N GLY A 950 10.05 24.79 -11.80
CA GLY A 950 9.84 23.39 -12.20
C GLY A 950 11.08 22.50 -12.09
N ARG A 951 12.26 23.06 -11.78
CA ARG A 951 13.49 22.30 -11.52
C ARG A 951 13.50 21.77 -10.09
N THR A 952 14.37 20.79 -9.85
CA THR A 952 14.63 20.27 -8.50
C THR A 952 15.84 20.96 -7.89
N ILE A 953 15.69 21.53 -6.69
CA ILE A 953 16.82 21.92 -5.84
C ILE A 953 17.23 20.74 -4.98
N HIS A 954 18.52 20.40 -4.99
CA HIS A 954 19.12 19.38 -4.13
C HIS A 954 19.91 20.09 -3.03
N ILE A 955 19.42 20.03 -1.79
CA ILE A 955 20.07 20.64 -0.62
C ILE A 955 20.88 19.57 0.10
N GLN A 956 22.09 19.91 0.57
CA GLN A 956 22.89 19.00 1.38
C GLN A 956 22.13 18.62 2.67
N PRO A 957 21.76 17.34 2.85
CA PRO A 957 20.95 16.93 3.98
C PRO A 957 21.74 16.88 5.29
N ALA A 958 21.03 17.05 6.40
CA ALA A 958 21.46 16.76 7.76
C ALA A 958 21.14 15.29 8.09
N GLY A 959 22.01 14.37 7.67
CA GLY A 959 21.87 12.92 7.86
C GLY A 959 21.54 12.18 6.56
N PRO A 960 21.01 10.94 6.63
CA PRO A 960 20.82 10.08 5.46
C PRO A 960 19.56 10.41 4.64
N TRP A 961 18.92 11.55 4.89
CA TRP A 961 17.62 11.88 4.28
C TRP A 961 17.79 12.50 2.89
N ASN A 962 16.76 12.40 2.05
CA ASN A 962 16.70 13.11 0.78
C ASN A 962 16.11 14.52 0.99
N ALA A 963 16.90 15.56 0.73
CA ALA A 963 16.50 16.97 0.83
C ALA A 963 16.37 17.63 -0.56
N SER A 964 15.71 16.93 -1.49
CA SER A 964 15.39 17.45 -2.83
C SER A 964 13.96 17.97 -2.91
N TYR A 965 13.72 19.10 -3.59
CA TYR A 965 12.41 19.76 -3.67
C TYR A 965 12.18 20.35 -5.07
N GLU A 966 10.94 20.35 -5.55
CA GLU A 966 10.59 21.10 -6.76
C GLU A 966 10.41 22.57 -6.41
N ILE A 967 11.01 23.45 -7.21
CA ILE A 967 10.83 24.89 -7.11
C ILE A 967 9.56 25.26 -7.88
N VAL A 968 8.56 25.80 -7.18
CA VAL A 968 7.28 26.19 -7.80
C VAL A 968 7.24 27.67 -8.18
N ASP A 969 8.03 28.50 -7.50
CA ASP A 969 8.16 29.93 -7.79
C ASP A 969 9.48 30.46 -7.20
N ALA A 970 9.95 31.61 -7.67
CA ALA A 970 11.19 32.24 -7.21
C ALA A 970 11.17 33.76 -7.37
N TYR A 971 11.69 34.49 -6.38
CA TYR A 971 11.81 35.94 -6.44
C TYR A 971 13.02 36.49 -5.68
N LEU A 972 13.53 37.63 -6.15
CA LEU A 972 14.59 38.38 -5.49
C LEU A 972 14.03 39.11 -4.26
N GLN A 973 14.73 38.98 -3.13
CA GLN A 973 14.54 39.79 -1.93
C GLN A 973 15.63 40.88 -1.84
N GLU A 974 15.81 41.48 -0.66
CA GLU A 974 16.88 42.45 -0.41
C GLU A 974 18.26 41.76 -0.28
N ASN A 975 19.33 42.51 -0.57
CA ASN A 975 20.72 42.11 -0.34
C ASN A 975 21.14 40.80 -1.04
N ASN A 976 20.78 40.62 -2.32
CA ASN A 976 21.09 39.42 -3.14
C ASN A 976 20.62 38.09 -2.51
N CYS A 977 19.62 38.15 -1.64
CA CYS A 977 18.91 36.99 -1.12
C CYS A 977 17.74 36.67 -2.05
N TYR A 978 17.52 35.42 -2.38
CA TYR A 978 16.42 34.97 -3.23
C TYR A 978 15.53 34.02 -2.44
N ARG A 979 14.22 34.17 -2.56
CA ARG A 979 13.28 33.19 -2.01
C ARG A 979 12.84 32.23 -3.10
N LEU A 980 12.98 30.94 -2.82
CA LEU A 980 12.44 29.87 -3.64
C LEU A 980 11.24 29.27 -2.91
N ILE A 981 10.10 29.19 -3.58
CA ILE A 981 8.90 28.53 -3.08
C ILE A 981 8.99 27.06 -3.45
N LEU A 982 8.75 26.19 -2.48
CA LEU A 982 8.89 24.75 -2.63
C LEU A 982 7.52 24.07 -2.66
N ASN A 983 7.44 22.96 -3.37
CA ASN A 983 6.21 22.15 -3.42
C ASN A 983 5.92 21.36 -2.13
N ARG A 984 6.86 21.28 -1.18
CA ARG A 984 6.80 20.46 0.04
C ARG A 984 7.45 21.16 1.24
N THR A 985 7.02 20.78 2.44
CA THR A 985 7.58 21.27 3.70
C THR A 985 9.04 20.84 3.91
N THR A 986 9.83 21.76 4.46
CA THR A 986 11.21 21.60 4.94
C THR A 986 11.29 20.94 6.31
N VAL A 987 10.18 20.95 7.06
CA VAL A 987 10.06 20.34 8.38
C VAL A 987 10.02 18.82 8.26
N LYS A 988 10.95 18.16 8.94
CA LYS A 988 11.04 16.71 9.01
C LYS A 988 10.02 16.13 10.01
N GLY A 989 9.89 16.77 11.17
CA GLY A 989 9.04 16.34 12.29
C GLY A 989 9.40 17.08 13.57
N ARG A 990 9.17 16.48 14.73
CA ARG A 990 9.53 16.95 16.07
C ARG A 990 10.42 15.97 16.81
N ASP A 991 11.28 16.49 17.68
CA ASP A 991 12.03 15.69 18.66
C ASP A 991 11.19 15.34 19.90
N GLN A 992 11.81 14.70 20.91
CA GLN A 992 11.12 14.27 22.13
C GLN A 992 10.72 15.45 23.02
N GLU A 993 11.42 16.58 22.89
CA GLU A 993 11.17 17.84 23.57
C GLU A 993 10.07 18.67 22.87
N GLY A 994 9.62 18.26 21.68
CA GLY A 994 8.58 18.91 20.90
C GLY A 994 9.08 20.00 19.96
N ASN A 995 10.40 20.17 19.80
CA ASN A 995 10.98 21.12 18.86
C ASN A 995 10.94 20.56 17.43
N TYR A 996 10.70 21.43 16.44
CA TYR A 996 10.78 21.03 15.05
C TYR A 996 12.21 20.63 14.65
N THR A 997 12.29 19.57 13.86
CA THR A 997 13.51 19.07 13.23
C THR A 997 13.41 19.21 11.72
N TYR A 998 14.56 19.30 11.06
CA TYR A 998 14.66 19.68 9.64
C TYR A 998 15.54 18.71 8.87
N LEU A 999 15.30 18.62 7.55
CA LEU A 999 16.09 17.76 6.66
C LEU A 999 17.49 18.32 6.35
N PHE A 1000 17.71 19.61 6.58
CA PHE A 1000 18.97 20.33 6.35
C PHE A 1000 19.08 21.50 7.34
N LYS A 1001 20.17 22.27 7.29
CA LYS A 1001 20.44 23.39 8.20
C LYS A 1001 20.71 24.67 7.39
N GLU A 1002 20.69 25.82 8.07
CA GLU A 1002 21.25 27.05 7.51
C GLU A 1002 22.71 26.84 7.12
N ASN A 1003 23.16 27.55 6.09
CA ASN A 1003 24.44 27.41 5.42
C ASN A 1003 24.67 26.06 4.71
N ALA A 1004 23.66 25.17 4.65
CA ALA A 1004 23.76 23.99 3.79
C ALA A 1004 23.96 24.42 2.33
N SER A 1005 24.89 23.78 1.63
CA SER A 1005 25.06 23.99 0.19
C SER A 1005 23.88 23.38 -0.57
N PHE A 1006 23.54 23.97 -1.71
CA PHE A 1006 22.59 23.37 -2.64
C PHE A 1006 23.13 23.36 -4.07
N GLU A 1007 22.51 22.53 -4.91
CA GLU A 1007 22.66 22.59 -6.36
C GLU A 1007 21.31 22.46 -7.06
N ILE A 1008 21.14 23.18 -8.16
CA ILE A 1008 20.01 23.07 -9.09
C ILE A 1008 20.59 22.62 -10.44
N PRO A 1009 20.36 21.37 -10.87
CA PRO A 1009 20.88 20.87 -12.14
C PRO A 1009 20.38 21.70 -13.32
N VAL A 1010 21.30 22.12 -14.19
CA VAL A 1010 20.95 22.83 -15.43
C VAL A 1010 20.52 21.82 -16.49
N LEU A 1011 19.44 22.15 -17.20
CA LEU A 1011 18.99 21.46 -18.40
C LEU A 1011 19.12 22.40 -19.59
N ARG A 1012 19.69 21.90 -20.68
CA ARG A 1012 19.71 22.56 -21.99
C ARG A 1012 19.12 21.61 -23.03
N THR A 1013 18.30 22.16 -23.91
CA THR A 1013 17.65 21.43 -25.02
C THR A 1013 17.65 22.30 -26.27
N THR A 1014 17.76 21.71 -27.46
CA THR A 1014 17.63 22.44 -28.74
C THR A 1014 17.17 21.54 -29.88
#